data_AF-A0AAV2FJK2-F1
#
_entry.id   AF-A0AAV2FJK2-F1
#
_cell.length_a   1.000
_cell.length_b   1.000
_cell.length_c   1.000
_cell.angle_alpha   90.00
_cell.angle_beta   90.00
_cell.angle_gamma   90.00
#
_symmetry.space_group_name_H-M   'P 1'
#
loop_
_entity.id
_entity.type
_entity.pdbx_description
1 polymer ?
#
loop_
_entity_poly.entity_id
_entity_poly.type
_entity_poly.pdbx_seq_one_letter_code
_entity_poly.pdbx_strand_id
1 'polypeptide(L)'
;MEVGMQVQGPFTSCRALFRDKTRFKIKPFSSGSLPHGTATHFVSLAAWCNEYPSSTSGISLEITSSADFSKKRPRKLSNGRPKTPAPKGFVPKTPAATRIPKKQAPKKEVETVQDESKASRELTVDETSPVVENGSVGSIQSNETTVEEENGNMSVSAKEEAFLALKLESKENSRRQEVDKLAEKSLSEGVKMFVYPQVAKPDQEVEVFLNKRLSTLVNQPDVLVMGAFNDWKWKSFTAKLSKTDLGKDWWSCRIRVPKQAYKIDFVFYNGNDVYENNNQKDFCVPVEGGMNEFEFEDFLLEEKRRELERLAEEKAERDRQAEEERRIEAEKVAKEADRAQAKAEVEKRRAALRKTMEKAAKAVENVWFVESREFQGEGLVRLYYNKRSGPLAHSKDLWIHGGHNNWSDGLAIAQKLVQFKGKDGDWWYANVVVPEGALVLDWVFADGPPQSAAVYDNNRSQDFHAILPNSIPEDLYWVEEEDKIYEKLQEDRRLREEALRVKAEKTRRMKAEMKERTLKKFLLSQKHVFYTEPVDVQAGSTVTIFYNPANTVLNGKSEVWFRGSFNRWTHRKGPLPPQKMLPAEDGFHVKTTVKVPLDAYMMDFVFSEKEDGGIFDNRDGMDYHIPVIGGIAKESPLNIVHIAVEMAPIAKVGGLGDVLTSLSRAVQELNHNVNIILPKYDCLKFNHVEDLQYNRSYSWGGTEIKVWLGKVEGLSVYFLEPQNGMFWAGCIYGCRNDGERFGFFCHAALEFLHQTGYHPDIIHCHDWSSAPVAWLFKDHYVNYGLSKARIVFTIHNLEFGAQNISKAMAFSDKATTVSPTYAKEVAGNGAIAPHLYKFHGILNGIDPDIWDPYNDQFLPVHYTSENVVEGKRAAKEALQERLGLKKTDLPLVGIITRLTQQKGIHLIKHAIWRTLDRNGQVVLLGSAPDPRIQNDFVNLANQLHSTHGDRARLCLTYDEPLSHLIYAGSDFILVPSIFEPCGLTQLTAMRYGSIPVVRKTGGLYDTVFDVDHDKERARAQGVEPNGFSFEGADASGVDYALNRAISAWYDGRDWFNSLCKTVMEQDWSWNKPALDYMELYHSARK
;
A
#
# COMPACT_ATOMS: atom_id res chain seq x y z
N MET A 1 -29.02 14.25 73.78
CA MET A 1 -28.27 12.98 73.83
C MET A 1 -27.90 12.67 72.38
N GLU A 2 -26.75 13.10 71.86
CA GLU A 2 -25.34 12.75 72.20
C GLU A 2 -24.94 11.37 71.64
N VAL A 3 -23.78 11.10 71.02
CA VAL A 3 -22.66 11.84 70.37
C VAL A 3 -22.08 10.86 69.31
N GLY A 4 -21.46 11.19 68.18
CA GLY A 4 -21.05 12.45 67.52
C GLY A 4 -19.87 12.21 66.56
N MET A 5 -19.20 13.26 66.06
CA MET A 5 -18.04 13.25 65.11
C MET A 5 -18.33 12.73 63.67
N GLN A 6 -17.70 13.16 62.56
CA GLN A 6 -17.07 14.42 62.04
C GLN A 6 -16.49 14.09 60.62
N VAL A 7 -16.10 14.94 59.64
CA VAL A 7 -16.06 16.40 59.31
C VAL A 7 -15.74 16.45 57.77
N GLN A 8 -16.08 17.42 56.90
CA GLN A 8 -17.00 18.56 56.88
C GLN A 8 -17.24 19.06 55.41
N GLY A 9 -18.22 19.95 55.20
CA GLY A 9 -18.33 20.93 54.09
C GLY A 9 -19.12 22.15 54.63
N PRO A 10 -19.74 23.05 53.83
CA PRO A 10 -19.63 23.33 52.37
C PRO A 10 -19.63 24.87 52.02
N PHE A 11 -19.78 25.21 50.72
CA PHE A 11 -20.38 26.46 50.14
C PHE A 11 -19.83 27.91 50.37
N THR A 12 -20.08 28.75 49.34
CA THR A 12 -20.29 30.23 49.29
C THR A 12 -19.16 31.30 49.41
N SER A 13 -18.81 31.90 48.25
CA SER A 13 -18.76 33.35 47.90
C SER A 13 -18.33 34.46 48.90
N CYS A 14 -17.32 35.28 48.53
CA CYS A 14 -17.44 36.76 48.53
C CYS A 14 -16.36 37.59 47.75
N ARG A 15 -16.56 38.93 47.73
CA ARG A 15 -15.98 40.01 46.87
C ARG A 15 -14.68 40.71 47.38
N ALA A 16 -14.18 41.65 46.52
CA ALA A 16 -13.44 42.92 46.81
C ALA A 16 -11.89 42.84 46.93
N LEU A 17 -11.05 43.83 46.56
CA LEU A 17 -11.09 45.20 45.95
C LEU A 17 -9.78 45.39 45.13
N PHE A 18 -9.50 46.33 44.19
CA PHE A 18 -9.85 47.74 43.88
C PHE A 18 -10.13 47.91 42.36
N ARG A 19 -10.91 48.86 41.81
CA ARG A 19 -10.68 50.31 41.53
C ARG A 19 -9.32 50.66 40.90
N ASP A 20 -9.21 51.55 39.90
CA ASP A 20 -10.13 52.66 39.55
C ASP A 20 -10.35 52.93 38.02
N LYS A 21 -11.17 53.95 37.73
CA LYS A 21 -11.71 54.54 36.47
C LYS A 21 -10.63 54.90 35.41
N THR A 22 -10.93 55.13 34.11
CA THR A 22 -11.84 56.19 33.60
C THR A 22 -12.41 56.06 32.16
N ARG A 23 -13.72 56.39 32.02
CA ARG A 23 -14.40 57.23 30.99
C ARG A 23 -14.31 56.81 29.49
N PHE A 24 -15.44 56.40 28.87
CA PHE A 24 -16.42 57.23 28.09
C PHE A 24 -15.95 57.53 26.63
N LYS A 25 -16.80 57.57 25.57
CA LYS A 25 -18.28 57.44 25.43
C LYS A 25 -18.68 57.13 23.95
N ILE A 26 -19.83 56.44 23.73
CA ILE A 26 -21.06 56.86 22.97
C ILE A 26 -20.89 57.67 21.66
N LYS A 27 -21.59 57.42 20.52
CA LYS A 27 -22.70 56.48 20.12
C LYS A 27 -22.78 56.35 18.55
N PRO A 28 -23.67 55.50 17.97
CA PRO A 28 -23.79 55.23 16.52
C PRO A 28 -24.95 56.02 15.84
N PHE A 29 -25.66 55.39 14.88
CA PHE A 29 -26.72 55.87 13.94
C PHE A 29 -26.21 56.46 12.61
N SER A 30 -26.87 56.31 11.44
CA SER A 30 -27.81 55.28 10.91
C SER A 30 -28.13 55.54 9.41
N SER A 31 -28.56 54.50 8.67
CA SER A 31 -29.51 54.53 7.53
C SER A 31 -29.44 55.63 6.44
N GLY A 32 -29.26 55.27 5.16
CA GLY A 32 -29.51 56.20 4.04
C GLY A 32 -29.30 55.67 2.60
N SER A 33 -30.41 55.28 1.95
CA SER A 33 -30.75 55.42 0.50
C SER A 33 -29.69 55.37 -0.63
N LEU A 34 -30.00 54.56 -1.67
CA LEU A 34 -29.52 54.69 -3.06
C LEU A 34 -29.92 56.04 -3.71
N PRO A 35 -29.25 56.44 -4.81
CA PRO A 35 -29.95 56.40 -6.11
C PRO A 35 -29.12 55.84 -7.28
N HIS A 36 -29.77 55.66 -8.44
CA HIS A 36 -29.13 55.28 -9.72
C HIS A 36 -28.43 56.46 -10.42
N GLY A 37 -27.49 56.17 -11.32
CA GLY A 37 -26.93 57.14 -12.26
C GLY A 37 -26.05 56.51 -13.36
N THR A 38 -26.55 56.46 -14.59
CA THR A 38 -25.82 55.99 -15.78
C THR A 38 -25.32 57.16 -16.62
N ALA A 39 -24.01 57.21 -16.96
CA ALA A 39 -23.53 57.83 -18.20
C ALA A 39 -22.04 57.55 -18.48
N THR A 40 -21.74 57.35 -19.77
CA THR A 40 -20.41 57.27 -20.41
C THR A 40 -19.77 58.66 -20.61
N HIS A 41 -18.45 58.81 -20.45
CA HIS A 41 -17.49 59.07 -21.55
C HIS A 41 -16.04 59.37 -21.09
N PHE A 42 -15.09 58.88 -21.89
CA PHE A 42 -13.75 59.43 -22.23
C PHE A 42 -13.07 60.46 -21.29
N VAL A 43 -11.85 60.13 -20.84
CA VAL A 43 -10.66 60.98 -21.04
C VAL A 43 -9.51 60.09 -21.55
N SER A 44 -8.78 60.58 -22.56
CA SER A 44 -7.53 59.98 -23.02
C SER A 44 -6.35 60.69 -22.37
N LEU A 45 -5.32 59.93 -21.96
CA LEU A 45 -3.98 60.47 -21.72
C LEU A 45 -2.95 59.39 -22.12
N ALA A 46 -2.11 59.75 -23.09
CA ALA A 46 -1.16 58.83 -23.72
C ALA A 46 0.29 59.20 -23.36
N ALA A 47 1.18 58.25 -23.62
CA ALA A 47 2.64 58.39 -23.71
C ALA A 47 3.38 58.93 -22.46
N TRP A 48 4.25 58.06 -21.92
CA TRP A 48 5.69 58.34 -21.95
C TRP A 48 6.43 57.03 -22.25
N CYS A 49 7.07 56.98 -23.41
CA CYS A 49 7.94 55.86 -23.79
C CYS A 49 9.36 56.12 -23.29
N ASN A 50 10.05 55.07 -22.85
CA ASN A 50 11.51 55.01 -22.84
C ASN A 50 11.90 53.69 -23.50
N GLU A 51 12.44 53.77 -24.72
CA GLU A 51 13.06 52.64 -25.40
C GLU A 51 14.52 52.52 -24.94
N TYR A 52 15.06 51.30 -24.84
CA TYR A 52 16.43 50.89 -25.23
C TYR A 52 16.63 49.38 -24.93
N PRO A 53 17.56 48.66 -25.58
CA PRO A 53 17.09 47.80 -26.67
C PRO A 53 17.39 46.30 -26.47
N SER A 54 16.79 45.50 -27.33
CA SER A 54 17.05 44.05 -27.46
C SER A 54 18.44 43.76 -28.03
N SER A 55 19.31 43.12 -27.23
CA SER A 55 20.39 42.27 -27.76
C SER A 55 20.91 41.30 -26.70
N THR A 56 20.76 39.99 -26.93
CA THR A 56 21.55 38.97 -26.20
C THR A 56 21.68 37.74 -27.08
N SER A 57 22.91 37.37 -27.44
CA SER A 57 23.21 36.15 -28.18
C SER A 57 23.13 34.95 -27.25
N GLY A 58 22.29 33.96 -27.61
CA GLY A 58 22.28 32.68 -26.92
C GLY A 58 23.54 31.88 -27.23
N ILE A 59 24.41 31.70 -26.23
CA ILE A 59 25.52 30.75 -26.28
C ILE A 59 25.15 29.58 -25.38
N SER A 60 24.98 28.39 -25.98
CA SER A 60 24.82 27.14 -25.24
C SER A 60 26.16 26.71 -24.63
N LEU A 61 26.19 26.53 -23.32
CA LEU A 61 27.33 25.97 -22.58
C LEU A 61 26.85 24.76 -21.78
N GLU A 62 27.14 23.58 -22.31
CA GLU A 62 26.83 22.30 -21.66
C GLU A 62 27.77 22.07 -20.48
N ILE A 63 27.22 21.87 -19.28
CA ILE A 63 28.00 21.49 -18.10
C ILE A 63 28.13 19.96 -18.08
N THR A 64 29.19 19.46 -18.71
CA THR A 64 29.56 18.04 -18.64
C THR A 64 30.33 17.74 -17.36
N SER A 65 29.83 16.81 -16.56
CA SER A 65 30.51 16.32 -15.36
C SER A 65 31.55 15.25 -15.71
N SER A 66 32.76 15.39 -15.18
CA SER A 66 33.77 14.34 -15.18
C SER A 66 34.50 14.33 -13.83
N ALA A 67 34.81 13.14 -13.30
CA ALA A 67 35.27 12.96 -11.93
C ALA A 67 36.80 12.80 -11.86
N ASP A 68 37.50 13.84 -11.38
CA ASP A 68 38.96 13.87 -11.25
C ASP A 68 39.41 13.27 -9.90
N PHE A 69 39.73 11.97 -9.87
CA PHE A 69 40.27 11.29 -8.69
C PHE A 69 41.82 11.28 -8.67
N SER A 70 42.40 11.37 -7.47
CA SER A 70 43.84 11.24 -7.13
C SER A 70 44.68 12.53 -7.05
N LYS A 71 44.53 13.28 -5.94
CA LYS A 71 45.56 14.22 -5.42
C LYS A 71 45.67 14.16 -3.90
N LYS A 72 46.68 13.47 -3.35
CA LYS A 72 47.18 13.64 -1.97
C LYS A 72 48.66 14.05 -1.99
N ARG A 73 49.00 15.09 -1.22
CA ARG A 73 50.33 15.74 -1.19
C ARG A 73 51.30 15.05 -0.21
N PRO A 74 52.61 14.98 -0.51
CA PRO A 74 53.65 14.90 0.52
C PRO A 74 54.03 16.29 1.07
N ARG A 75 54.69 16.34 2.24
CA ARG A 75 55.25 17.54 2.89
C ARG A 75 56.76 17.39 3.12
N LYS A 76 57.49 18.52 3.07
CA LYS A 76 58.83 18.74 3.64
C LYS A 76 58.97 20.24 4.00
N LEU A 77 59.94 20.72 4.79
CA LEU A 77 60.54 20.29 6.07
C LEU A 77 61.58 21.38 6.44
N SER A 78 61.60 21.92 7.66
CA SER A 78 62.74 22.70 8.19
C SER A 78 62.77 22.66 9.74
N ASN A 79 63.86 23.14 10.35
CA ASN A 79 64.37 22.58 11.62
C ASN A 79 64.26 23.49 12.86
N GLY A 80 64.22 22.86 14.05
CA GLY A 80 64.49 23.47 15.36
C GLY A 80 64.75 22.42 16.46
N ARG A 81 65.85 22.57 17.22
CA ARG A 81 66.30 21.80 18.41
C ARG A 81 67.02 22.79 19.36
N PRO A 82 67.37 22.47 20.63
CA PRO A 82 67.28 21.21 21.41
C PRO A 82 66.38 21.41 22.69
N LYS A 83 66.24 20.54 23.71
CA LYS A 83 67.16 19.59 24.40
C LYS A 83 66.45 18.36 25.02
N THR A 84 67.27 17.36 25.36
CA THR A 84 67.05 16.09 26.10
C THR A 84 66.99 16.30 27.63
N PRO A 85 66.60 15.32 28.50
CA PRO A 85 66.85 13.85 28.42
C PRO A 85 65.67 12.89 28.69
N ALA A 86 65.98 11.58 28.72
CA ALA A 86 65.10 10.41 28.83
C ALA A 86 65.64 9.45 29.95
N PRO A 87 65.45 8.11 30.00
CA PRO A 87 64.47 7.19 29.35
C PRO A 87 63.86 6.12 30.32
N LYS A 88 62.93 5.28 29.80
CA LYS A 88 62.59 3.86 30.15
C LYS A 88 61.23 3.47 29.52
N GLY A 89 60.92 2.25 29.06
CA GLY A 89 61.77 1.07 28.79
C GLY A 89 60.96 -0.24 28.58
N PHE A 90 61.15 -0.91 27.42
CA PHE A 90 60.89 -2.34 27.08
C PHE A 90 59.47 -3.00 27.14
N VAL A 91 58.96 -3.35 25.95
CA VAL A 91 58.65 -4.73 25.41
C VAL A 91 57.69 -5.69 26.17
N PRO A 92 56.75 -6.38 25.47
CA PRO A 92 55.67 -7.20 26.09
C PRO A 92 55.97 -8.71 26.27
N LYS A 93 55.01 -9.46 26.83
CA LYS A 93 54.99 -10.95 26.88
C LYS A 93 53.59 -11.56 26.64
N THR A 94 53.59 -12.78 26.11
CA THR A 94 52.44 -13.67 25.80
C THR A 94 52.16 -14.71 26.93
N PRO A 95 51.06 -15.51 26.87
CA PRO A 95 50.42 -16.11 28.06
C PRO A 95 50.85 -17.53 28.45
N ALA A 96 50.40 -18.02 29.62
CA ALA A 96 50.57 -19.41 30.08
C ALA A 96 49.35 -19.95 30.85
N ALA A 97 49.10 -21.27 30.73
CA ALA A 97 47.84 -21.96 30.96
C ALA A 97 47.62 -22.63 32.35
N THR A 98 46.36 -22.97 32.67
CA THR A 98 45.87 -24.05 33.59
C THR A 98 46.16 -23.92 35.11
N ARG A 99 45.38 -24.49 36.06
CA ARG A 99 44.80 -25.87 36.12
C ARG A 99 43.65 -26.03 37.16
N ILE A 100 43.09 -27.24 37.28
CA ILE A 100 41.86 -27.63 38.02
C ILE A 100 42.14 -28.70 39.12
N PRO A 101 41.35 -28.74 40.23
CA PRO A 101 40.83 -29.98 40.82
C PRO A 101 39.27 -29.96 40.90
N LYS A 102 38.50 -30.99 40.47
CA LYS A 102 38.33 -32.38 40.99
C LYS A 102 37.77 -32.44 42.42
N LYS A 103 36.79 -33.29 42.81
CA LYS A 103 35.85 -34.25 42.14
C LYS A 103 34.67 -34.52 43.15
N GLN A 104 33.72 -35.48 43.10
CA GLN A 104 33.48 -36.74 42.36
C GLN A 104 31.94 -37.02 42.24
N ALA A 105 31.53 -38.20 41.74
CA ALA A 105 30.16 -38.77 41.75
C ALA A 105 30.18 -40.20 42.38
N PRO A 106 29.11 -41.04 42.36
CA PRO A 106 28.60 -41.79 41.18
C PRO A 106 27.05 -41.73 41.08
N LYS A 107 26.22 -42.53 40.36
CA LYS A 107 26.25 -43.80 39.58
C LYS A 107 25.49 -43.61 38.22
N LYS A 108 25.77 -44.32 37.12
CA LYS A 108 25.40 -45.71 36.66
C LYS A 108 23.89 -45.99 36.51
N GLU A 109 23.35 -46.62 35.46
CA GLU A 109 23.73 -46.99 34.05
C GLU A 109 22.43 -47.57 33.38
N VAL A 110 22.26 -47.77 32.06
CA VAL A 110 22.77 -48.88 31.21
C VAL A 110 22.30 -48.66 29.73
N GLU A 111 23.24 -48.60 28.77
CA GLU A 111 23.28 -49.22 27.40
C GLU A 111 22.15 -48.97 26.35
N THR A 112 22.33 -49.02 25.00
CA THR A 112 23.47 -49.20 24.04
C THR A 112 23.00 -48.65 22.64
N VAL A 113 23.71 -47.75 21.93
CA VAL A 113 24.88 -47.92 21.01
C VAL A 113 24.53 -48.17 19.51
N GLN A 114 24.75 -47.13 18.67
CA GLN A 114 25.43 -47.10 17.33
C GLN A 114 24.86 -47.91 16.12
N ASP A 115 25.18 -47.61 14.83
CA ASP A 115 26.15 -46.63 14.25
C ASP A 115 25.79 -46.04 12.85
N GLU A 116 26.72 -45.21 12.32
CA GLU A 116 26.78 -44.46 11.05
C GLU A 116 26.35 -45.13 9.71
N SER A 117 25.90 -44.31 8.73
CA SER A 117 26.67 -43.94 7.50
C SER A 117 25.77 -43.50 6.30
N LYS A 118 26.37 -43.01 5.21
CA LYS A 118 25.70 -42.44 4.01
C LYS A 118 26.06 -43.21 2.73
N ALA A 119 25.13 -43.33 1.75
CA ALA A 119 25.44 -43.26 0.31
C ALA A 119 24.20 -43.12 -0.62
N SER A 120 24.16 -42.01 -1.37
CA SER A 120 23.77 -41.84 -2.80
C SER A 120 22.74 -42.73 -3.56
N ARG A 121 22.04 -42.04 -4.49
CA ARG A 121 21.70 -42.39 -5.91
C ARG A 121 20.27 -42.84 -6.32
N GLU A 122 19.67 -41.95 -7.15
CA GLU A 122 19.08 -42.18 -8.49
C GLU A 122 18.01 -43.26 -8.75
N LEU A 123 16.79 -42.77 -9.03
CA LEU A 123 15.93 -43.07 -10.20
C LEU A 123 15.78 -44.54 -10.68
N THR A 124 14.57 -45.07 -10.55
CA THR A 124 13.79 -45.59 -11.70
C THR A 124 12.29 -45.66 -11.34
N VAL A 125 11.42 -45.79 -12.35
CA VAL A 125 9.95 -45.79 -12.22
C VAL A 125 9.41 -46.92 -13.10
N ASP A 126 8.51 -47.76 -12.57
CA ASP A 126 7.32 -48.17 -13.34
C ASP A 126 6.17 -48.80 -12.53
N GLU A 127 5.00 -48.79 -13.18
CA GLU A 127 3.70 -49.46 -12.95
C GLU A 127 3.39 -50.21 -11.62
N THR A 128 2.26 -49.86 -10.97
CA THR A 128 0.97 -50.64 -11.02
C THR A 128 -0.13 -50.05 -10.10
N SER A 129 -1.38 -50.50 -10.27
CA SER A 129 -2.61 -49.94 -9.66
C SER A 129 -2.95 -50.48 -8.24
N PRO A 130 -3.78 -49.76 -7.44
CA PRO A 130 -4.05 -50.11 -6.04
C PRO A 130 -5.35 -50.91 -5.81
N VAL A 131 -5.43 -51.64 -4.69
CA VAL A 131 -6.70 -52.12 -4.08
C VAL A 131 -6.69 -51.92 -2.56
N VAL A 132 -7.85 -51.48 -2.07
CA VAL A 132 -8.30 -51.22 -0.68
C VAL A 132 -8.29 -52.47 0.21
N GLU A 133 -8.08 -52.34 1.54
CA GLU A 133 -8.91 -53.05 2.55
C GLU A 133 -8.84 -52.52 4.01
N ASN A 134 -10.05 -52.31 4.57
CA ASN A 134 -10.60 -52.75 5.87
C ASN A 134 -9.92 -52.62 7.26
N GLY A 135 -10.79 -52.37 8.24
CA GLY A 135 -10.72 -52.91 9.61
C GLY A 135 -11.84 -52.37 10.52
N SER A 136 -12.40 -53.11 11.50
CA SER A 136 -12.33 -54.56 11.79
C SER A 136 -13.37 -54.97 12.88
N VAL A 137 -13.41 -56.27 13.25
CA VAL A 137 -14.27 -56.92 14.30
C VAL A 137 -15.76 -57.08 13.89
N GLY A 138 -16.49 -58.18 14.16
CA GLY A 138 -16.18 -59.49 14.78
C GLY A 138 -17.05 -59.79 16.02
N SER A 139 -17.21 -61.03 16.55
CA SER A 139 -17.42 -62.39 16.01
C SER A 139 -17.33 -63.41 17.17
N ILE A 140 -18.23 -64.40 17.26
CA ILE A 140 -18.10 -65.61 18.12
C ILE A 140 -18.52 -66.85 17.28
N GLN A 141 -17.96 -68.02 17.63
CA GLN A 141 -17.94 -69.29 16.89
C GLN A 141 -19.26 -70.12 17.11
N SER A 142 -19.49 -71.34 16.57
CA SER A 142 -18.56 -72.40 16.14
C SER A 142 -19.16 -73.53 15.27
N ASN A 143 -18.24 -74.24 14.57
CA ASN A 143 -18.27 -75.65 14.13
C ASN A 143 -19.12 -76.08 12.91
N GLU A 144 -18.41 -76.69 11.95
CA GLU A 144 -18.93 -77.56 10.89
C GLU A 144 -18.86 -79.05 11.32
N THR A 145 -19.57 -79.94 10.62
CA THR A 145 -19.21 -81.37 10.50
C THR A 145 -19.74 -81.91 9.18
N THR A 146 -18.94 -82.72 8.47
CA THR A 146 -19.23 -83.25 7.13
C THR A 146 -20.07 -84.54 7.15
N VAL A 147 -21.12 -84.61 6.32
CA VAL A 147 -21.77 -85.85 5.88
C VAL A 147 -22.23 -85.69 4.42
N GLU A 148 -21.91 -86.65 3.57
CA GLU A 148 -22.60 -86.89 2.29
C GLU A 148 -23.77 -87.86 2.55
N GLU A 149 -24.99 -87.55 2.11
CA GLU A 149 -25.91 -88.52 1.49
C GLU A 149 -27.17 -87.84 0.95
N GLU A 150 -27.84 -88.49 0.00
CA GLU A 150 -28.98 -87.94 -0.74
C GLU A 150 -30.30 -88.09 0.02
N ASN A 151 -31.18 -87.08 -0.01
CA ASN A 151 -32.59 -87.29 -0.42
C ASN A 151 -33.35 -85.97 -0.66
N GLY A 152 -34.26 -85.98 -1.64
CA GLY A 152 -34.69 -84.77 -2.36
C GLY A 152 -35.59 -83.78 -1.62
N ASN A 153 -35.36 -82.47 -1.89
CA ASN A 153 -36.42 -81.46 -1.96
C ASN A 153 -36.08 -80.29 -2.90
N MET A 154 -36.31 -80.46 -4.20
CA MET A 154 -36.33 -79.34 -5.17
C MET A 154 -37.58 -78.48 -4.97
N SER A 155 -37.59 -77.50 -4.06
CA SER A 155 -38.73 -76.56 -3.99
C SER A 155 -38.53 -75.18 -3.34
N VAL A 156 -37.32 -74.73 -2.98
CA VAL A 156 -37.16 -73.49 -2.17
C VAL A 156 -36.84 -72.23 -2.99
N SER A 157 -35.69 -72.11 -3.67
CA SER A 157 -35.29 -70.80 -4.27
C SER A 157 -36.28 -70.28 -5.33
N ALA A 158 -36.85 -71.18 -6.14
CA ALA A 158 -37.88 -70.84 -7.12
C ALA A 158 -39.15 -70.23 -6.49
N LYS A 159 -39.42 -70.48 -5.18
CA LYS A 159 -40.54 -69.83 -4.47
C LYS A 159 -40.21 -68.40 -4.05
N GLU A 160 -38.95 -68.08 -3.76
CA GLU A 160 -38.57 -66.70 -3.40
C GLU A 160 -38.54 -65.80 -4.63
N GLU A 161 -38.01 -66.29 -5.76
CA GLU A 161 -38.10 -65.58 -7.04
C GLU A 161 -39.56 -65.44 -7.51
N ALA A 162 -40.36 -66.51 -7.44
CA ALA A 162 -41.78 -66.43 -7.76
C ALA A 162 -42.55 -65.49 -6.79
N PHE A 163 -42.19 -65.45 -5.51
CA PHE A 163 -42.80 -64.52 -4.55
C PHE A 163 -42.38 -63.08 -4.82
N LEU A 164 -41.13 -62.83 -5.21
CA LEU A 164 -40.68 -61.49 -5.61
C LEU A 164 -41.37 -61.05 -6.91
N ALA A 165 -41.48 -61.93 -7.89
CA ALA A 165 -42.21 -61.71 -9.14
C ALA A 165 -43.69 -61.44 -8.89
N LEU A 166 -44.40 -62.28 -8.12
CA LEU A 166 -45.79 -62.06 -7.71
C LEU A 166 -45.97 -60.75 -6.94
N LYS A 167 -44.98 -60.32 -6.14
CA LYS A 167 -45.01 -59.06 -5.40
C LYS A 167 -44.72 -57.83 -6.27
N LEU A 168 -43.99 -57.99 -7.38
CA LEU A 168 -43.83 -57.00 -8.44
C LEU A 168 -45.07 -56.93 -9.35
N GLU A 169 -45.60 -58.06 -9.78
CA GLU A 169 -46.79 -58.19 -10.61
C GLU A 169 -48.05 -57.72 -9.87
N SER A 170 -48.21 -58.07 -8.59
CA SER A 170 -49.28 -57.52 -7.75
C SER A 170 -49.15 -56.00 -7.58
N LYS A 171 -47.93 -55.47 -7.45
CA LYS A 171 -47.70 -54.01 -7.39
C LYS A 171 -48.03 -53.33 -8.72
N GLU A 172 -47.61 -53.89 -9.85
CA GLU A 172 -47.88 -53.34 -11.18
C GLU A 172 -49.37 -53.44 -11.54
N ASN A 173 -50.06 -54.51 -11.13
CA ASN A 173 -51.51 -54.64 -11.30
C ASN A 173 -52.28 -53.65 -10.40
N SER A 174 -51.86 -53.43 -9.15
CA SER A 174 -52.40 -52.34 -8.32
C SER A 174 -52.11 -50.96 -8.94
N ARG A 175 -50.89 -50.74 -9.44
CA ARG A 175 -50.49 -49.50 -10.12
C ARG A 175 -51.38 -49.19 -11.32
N ARG A 176 -51.60 -50.18 -12.19
CA ARG A 176 -52.50 -50.08 -13.35
C ARG A 176 -53.92 -49.73 -12.90
N GLN A 177 -54.49 -50.45 -11.94
CA GLN A 177 -55.82 -50.16 -11.41
C GLN A 177 -55.96 -48.77 -10.77
N GLU A 178 -54.89 -48.20 -10.20
CA GLU A 178 -54.89 -46.82 -9.70
C GLU A 178 -54.77 -45.78 -10.83
N VAL A 179 -53.92 -46.04 -11.82
CA VAL A 179 -53.75 -45.19 -13.01
C VAL A 179 -55.02 -45.17 -13.87
N ASP A 180 -55.69 -46.32 -14.06
CA ASP A 180 -56.98 -46.43 -14.74
C ASP A 180 -58.05 -45.57 -14.03
N LYS A 181 -58.19 -45.73 -12.71
CA LYS A 181 -59.14 -44.94 -11.90
C LYS A 181 -58.83 -43.44 -11.95
N LEU A 182 -57.56 -43.06 -11.98
CA LEU A 182 -57.15 -41.65 -12.15
C LEU A 182 -57.48 -41.13 -13.55
N ALA A 183 -57.21 -41.90 -14.60
CA ALA A 183 -57.54 -41.54 -15.97
C ALA A 183 -59.05 -41.38 -16.19
N GLU A 184 -59.88 -42.26 -15.62
CA GLU A 184 -61.33 -42.13 -15.64
C GLU A 184 -61.81 -40.92 -14.83
N LYS A 185 -61.31 -40.73 -13.61
CA LYS A 185 -61.66 -39.60 -12.74
C LYS A 185 -61.31 -38.27 -13.39
N SER A 186 -60.05 -38.07 -13.79
CA SER A 186 -59.58 -36.83 -14.41
C SER A 186 -60.35 -36.51 -15.69
N LEU A 187 -60.70 -37.51 -16.49
CA LEU A 187 -61.58 -37.32 -17.66
C LEU A 187 -62.99 -36.88 -17.26
N SER A 188 -63.58 -37.45 -16.21
CA SER A 188 -64.92 -37.07 -15.73
C SER A 188 -64.95 -35.65 -15.12
N GLU A 189 -63.83 -35.20 -14.57
CA GLU A 189 -63.61 -33.85 -14.04
C GLU A 189 -63.14 -32.85 -15.11
N GLY A 190 -62.96 -33.28 -16.37
CA GLY A 190 -62.49 -32.45 -17.48
C GLY A 190 -61.01 -32.04 -17.42
N VAL A 191 -60.22 -32.66 -16.54
CA VAL A 191 -58.81 -32.32 -16.29
C VAL A 191 -57.92 -32.88 -17.40
N LYS A 192 -57.17 -32.01 -18.06
CA LYS A 192 -56.33 -32.36 -19.22
C LYS A 192 -55.19 -33.35 -18.91
N MET A 193 -54.70 -33.36 -17.67
CA MET A 193 -53.51 -34.13 -17.28
C MET A 193 -53.59 -34.67 -15.84
N PHE A 194 -52.82 -35.71 -15.53
CA PHE A 194 -52.57 -36.17 -14.16
C PHE A 194 -51.14 -36.74 -14.03
N VAL A 195 -50.72 -37.05 -12.80
CA VAL A 195 -49.43 -37.68 -12.50
C VAL A 195 -49.58 -38.92 -11.62
N TYR A 196 -48.68 -39.88 -11.79
CA TYR A 196 -48.58 -41.05 -10.93
C TYR A 196 -47.16 -41.26 -10.39
N PRO A 197 -46.98 -41.48 -9.07
CA PRO A 197 -47.98 -41.33 -8.01
C PRO A 197 -48.48 -39.88 -7.88
N GLN A 198 -49.64 -39.68 -7.26
CA GLN A 198 -50.25 -38.35 -7.06
C GLN A 198 -49.38 -37.41 -6.18
N VAL A 199 -48.49 -37.99 -5.37
CA VAL A 199 -47.47 -37.26 -4.61
C VAL A 199 -46.10 -37.58 -5.22
N ALA A 200 -45.46 -36.59 -5.81
CA ALA A 200 -44.07 -36.70 -6.24
C ALA A 200 -43.14 -36.65 -5.01
N LYS A 201 -42.01 -37.38 -5.06
CA LYS A 201 -40.98 -37.39 -4.02
C LYS A 201 -39.58 -37.33 -4.65
N PRO A 202 -38.55 -36.84 -3.92
CA PRO A 202 -37.21 -36.76 -4.46
C PRO A 202 -36.62 -38.16 -4.68
N ASP A 203 -35.74 -38.28 -5.68
CA ASP A 203 -35.15 -39.55 -6.12
C ASP A 203 -36.20 -40.64 -6.45
N GLN A 204 -37.37 -40.22 -6.93
CA GLN A 204 -38.44 -41.07 -7.46
C GLN A 204 -38.62 -40.86 -8.98
N GLU A 205 -39.22 -41.83 -9.68
CA GLU A 205 -39.86 -41.55 -10.97
C GLU A 205 -41.29 -41.05 -10.74
N VAL A 206 -41.74 -40.13 -11.59
CA VAL A 206 -43.12 -39.69 -11.73
C VAL A 206 -43.51 -39.87 -13.20
N GLU A 207 -44.61 -40.58 -13.44
CA GLU A 207 -45.19 -40.76 -14.77
C GLU A 207 -46.26 -39.68 -14.98
N VAL A 208 -46.05 -38.80 -15.97
CA VAL A 208 -46.94 -37.68 -16.30
C VAL A 208 -47.81 -38.07 -17.49
N PHE A 209 -49.12 -37.90 -17.36
CA PHE A 209 -50.12 -38.30 -18.35
C PHE A 209 -50.88 -37.08 -18.89
N LEU A 210 -50.92 -36.90 -20.21
CA LEU A 210 -51.72 -35.89 -20.91
C LEU A 210 -52.83 -36.57 -21.71
N ASN A 211 -54.08 -36.09 -21.61
CA ASN A 211 -55.12 -36.47 -22.55
C ASN A 211 -55.03 -35.59 -23.79
N LYS A 212 -54.59 -36.17 -24.90
CA LYS A 212 -54.27 -35.43 -26.13
C LYS A 212 -55.52 -34.74 -26.70
N ARG A 213 -56.72 -35.32 -26.53
CA ARG A 213 -58.00 -34.78 -27.03
C ARG A 213 -58.55 -33.60 -26.24
N LEU A 214 -58.16 -33.45 -24.97
CA LEU A 214 -58.51 -32.30 -24.14
C LEU A 214 -57.49 -31.15 -24.24
N SER A 215 -56.45 -31.31 -25.07
CA SER A 215 -55.34 -30.36 -25.23
C SER A 215 -55.36 -29.62 -26.56
N THR A 216 -54.66 -28.49 -26.65
CA THR A 216 -54.36 -27.79 -27.92
C THR A 216 -53.55 -28.65 -28.91
N LEU A 217 -52.94 -29.75 -28.43
CA LEU A 217 -52.06 -30.63 -29.19
C LEU A 217 -52.78 -31.81 -29.86
N VAL A 218 -54.12 -31.82 -29.87
CA VAL A 218 -54.96 -32.92 -30.39
C VAL A 218 -54.56 -33.44 -31.77
N ASN A 219 -54.22 -32.54 -32.70
CA ASN A 219 -53.88 -32.87 -34.09
C ASN A 219 -52.37 -32.93 -34.38
N GLN A 220 -51.51 -32.73 -33.37
CA GLN A 220 -50.05 -32.73 -33.55
C GLN A 220 -49.52 -34.18 -33.64
N PRO A 221 -48.51 -34.47 -34.50
CA PRO A 221 -48.01 -35.84 -34.64
C PRO A 221 -47.31 -36.30 -33.35
N ASP A 222 -46.28 -35.55 -32.95
CA ASP A 222 -45.52 -35.75 -31.73
C ASP A 222 -45.98 -34.79 -30.62
N VAL A 223 -45.78 -35.21 -29.37
CA VAL A 223 -45.93 -34.37 -28.18
C VAL A 223 -44.72 -34.60 -27.28
N LEU A 224 -44.16 -33.50 -26.78
CA LEU A 224 -43.02 -33.47 -25.86
C LEU A 224 -43.44 -32.74 -24.58
N VAL A 225 -42.94 -33.18 -23.42
CA VAL A 225 -42.80 -32.31 -22.24
C VAL A 225 -41.49 -31.56 -22.39
N MET A 226 -41.49 -30.25 -22.16
CA MET A 226 -40.31 -29.47 -21.81
C MET A 226 -40.52 -28.92 -20.41
N GLY A 227 -39.54 -29.10 -19.53
CA GLY A 227 -39.66 -28.70 -18.13
C GLY A 227 -38.33 -28.54 -17.43
N ALA A 228 -38.41 -28.21 -16.15
CA ALA A 228 -37.32 -28.08 -15.21
C ALA A 228 -37.87 -28.23 -13.78
N PHE A 229 -36.99 -28.15 -12.78
CA PHE A 229 -37.37 -28.20 -11.37
C PHE A 229 -37.18 -26.83 -10.72
N ASN A 230 -37.94 -26.59 -9.64
CA ASN A 230 -37.82 -25.42 -8.77
C ASN A 230 -37.93 -24.07 -9.51
N ASP A 231 -39.08 -23.78 -10.12
CA ASP A 231 -39.39 -22.52 -10.81
C ASP A 231 -38.45 -22.26 -12.00
N TRP A 232 -38.20 -23.32 -12.77
CA TRP A 232 -37.22 -23.40 -13.86
C TRP A 232 -35.75 -23.15 -13.48
N LYS A 233 -35.40 -23.05 -12.18
CA LYS A 233 -34.04 -22.77 -11.69
C LYS A 233 -33.10 -23.99 -11.71
N TRP A 234 -33.60 -25.22 -11.83
CA TRP A 234 -32.80 -26.45 -11.70
C TRP A 234 -33.05 -27.48 -12.80
N LYS A 235 -31.98 -28.01 -13.40
CA LYS A 235 -31.94 -29.19 -14.30
C LYS A 235 -33.15 -29.33 -15.23
N SER A 236 -33.12 -28.63 -16.37
CA SER A 236 -34.11 -28.81 -17.42
C SER A 236 -34.11 -30.22 -18.01
N PHE A 237 -35.27 -30.64 -18.50
CA PHE A 237 -35.50 -31.93 -19.15
C PHE A 237 -36.48 -31.76 -20.32
N THR A 238 -36.29 -32.58 -21.36
CA THR A 238 -37.25 -32.71 -22.47
C THR A 238 -37.52 -34.19 -22.70
N ALA A 239 -38.79 -34.60 -22.70
CA ALA A 239 -39.20 -36.00 -22.80
C ALA A 239 -40.33 -36.16 -23.81
N LYS A 240 -40.19 -37.10 -24.76
CA LYS A 240 -41.25 -37.41 -25.73
C LYS A 240 -42.33 -38.28 -25.07
N LEU A 241 -43.59 -37.91 -25.22
CA LEU A 241 -44.70 -38.73 -24.73
C LEU A 241 -44.92 -39.92 -25.67
N SER A 242 -45.17 -41.08 -25.07
CA SER A 242 -45.63 -42.29 -25.74
C SER A 242 -47.12 -42.48 -25.51
N LYS A 243 -47.84 -42.98 -26.52
CA LYS A 243 -49.26 -43.32 -26.37
C LYS A 243 -49.41 -44.48 -25.38
N THR A 244 -50.41 -44.41 -24.51
CA THR A 244 -50.71 -45.45 -23.51
C THR A 244 -51.88 -46.34 -23.93
N ASP A 245 -52.02 -47.50 -23.27
CA ASP A 245 -53.16 -48.40 -23.43
C ASP A 245 -54.44 -47.90 -22.72
N LEU A 246 -54.35 -46.79 -21.98
CA LEU A 246 -55.47 -46.20 -21.24
C LEU A 246 -56.55 -45.66 -22.19
N GLY A 247 -57.80 -45.94 -21.86
CA GLY A 247 -58.95 -45.56 -22.69
C GLY A 247 -59.04 -44.05 -22.97
N LYS A 248 -59.34 -43.70 -24.23
CA LYS A 248 -59.61 -42.33 -24.72
C LYS A 248 -58.38 -41.40 -24.82
N ASP A 249 -57.27 -41.92 -25.36
CA ASP A 249 -56.18 -41.11 -25.97
C ASP A 249 -55.29 -40.37 -24.95
N TRP A 250 -54.91 -41.08 -23.89
CA TRP A 250 -53.88 -40.66 -22.95
C TRP A 250 -52.48 -41.02 -23.46
N TRP A 251 -51.55 -40.09 -23.27
CA TRP A 251 -50.14 -40.20 -23.63
C TRP A 251 -49.30 -39.90 -22.39
N SER A 252 -48.18 -40.60 -22.17
CA SER A 252 -47.36 -40.44 -20.97
C SER A 252 -45.86 -40.39 -21.23
N CYS A 253 -45.12 -39.83 -20.28
CA CYS A 253 -43.67 -39.98 -20.16
C CYS A 253 -43.27 -40.07 -18.68
N ARG A 254 -42.09 -40.65 -18.41
CA ARG A 254 -41.52 -40.68 -17.06
C ARG A 254 -40.46 -39.61 -16.88
N ILE A 255 -40.51 -38.95 -15.73
CA ILE A 255 -39.57 -37.91 -15.31
C ILE A 255 -38.93 -38.37 -14.00
N ARG A 256 -37.60 -38.36 -13.94
CA ARG A 256 -36.83 -38.70 -12.74
C ARG A 256 -36.64 -37.43 -11.90
N VAL A 257 -37.23 -37.41 -10.70
CA VAL A 257 -37.21 -36.23 -9.82
C VAL A 257 -35.88 -36.17 -9.05
N PRO A 258 -35.06 -35.11 -9.19
CA PRO A 258 -33.81 -34.97 -8.44
C PRO A 258 -34.04 -34.78 -6.95
N LYS A 259 -33.10 -35.23 -6.12
CA LYS A 259 -33.07 -35.01 -4.66
C LYS A 259 -33.34 -33.57 -4.21
N GLN A 260 -32.95 -32.57 -5.00
CA GLN A 260 -33.07 -31.14 -4.66
C GLN A 260 -34.43 -30.51 -5.03
N ALA A 261 -35.37 -31.24 -5.61
CA ALA A 261 -36.63 -30.66 -6.10
C ALA A 261 -37.69 -30.51 -4.99
N TYR A 262 -38.28 -29.31 -4.84
CA TYR A 262 -39.60 -29.10 -4.21
C TYR A 262 -40.73 -28.97 -5.25
N LYS A 263 -40.39 -28.74 -6.53
CA LYS A 263 -41.37 -28.54 -7.60
C LYS A 263 -40.86 -29.05 -8.95
N ILE A 264 -41.79 -29.48 -9.79
CA ILE A 264 -41.59 -29.73 -11.22
C ILE A 264 -42.43 -28.70 -11.98
N ASP A 265 -41.80 -27.96 -12.90
CA ASP A 265 -42.41 -26.97 -13.79
C ASP A 265 -42.30 -27.48 -15.23
N PHE A 266 -43.39 -27.46 -16.00
CA PHE A 266 -43.35 -27.92 -17.40
C PHE A 266 -44.50 -27.43 -18.28
N VAL A 267 -44.27 -27.51 -19.58
CA VAL A 267 -45.28 -27.32 -20.64
C VAL A 267 -45.25 -28.51 -21.60
N PHE A 268 -46.38 -28.78 -22.25
CA PHE A 268 -46.43 -29.74 -23.37
C PHE A 268 -46.35 -28.96 -24.68
N TYR A 269 -45.64 -29.49 -25.69
CA TYR A 269 -45.51 -28.82 -26.99
C TYR A 269 -45.27 -29.79 -28.15
N ASN A 270 -45.44 -29.32 -29.38
CA ASN A 270 -45.27 -30.10 -30.62
C ASN A 270 -43.81 -30.20 -31.12
N GLY A 271 -42.84 -29.64 -30.39
CA GLY A 271 -41.45 -29.51 -30.82
C GLY A 271 -41.11 -28.15 -31.47
N ASN A 272 -42.12 -27.38 -31.89
CA ASN A 272 -41.97 -26.12 -32.63
C ASN A 272 -42.68 -24.95 -31.89
N ASP A 273 -43.92 -24.67 -32.28
CA ASP A 273 -44.66 -23.43 -32.09
C ASP A 273 -46.00 -23.61 -31.36
N VAL A 274 -46.55 -24.84 -31.29
CA VAL A 274 -47.81 -25.13 -30.62
C VAL A 274 -47.55 -25.68 -29.23
N TYR A 275 -48.04 -24.97 -28.22
CA TYR A 275 -47.91 -25.28 -26.81
C TYR A 275 -49.29 -25.55 -26.18
N GLU A 276 -49.32 -26.44 -25.19
CA GLU A 276 -50.36 -26.54 -24.17
C GLU A 276 -49.74 -26.11 -22.84
N ASN A 277 -50.17 -24.95 -22.35
CA ASN A 277 -49.70 -24.32 -21.12
C ASN A 277 -50.89 -23.87 -20.24
N ASN A 278 -51.88 -24.76 -20.05
CA ASN A 278 -52.93 -24.64 -19.04
C ASN A 278 -53.63 -23.26 -18.94
N ASN A 279 -53.88 -22.62 -20.08
CA ASN A 279 -54.35 -21.23 -20.20
C ASN A 279 -53.34 -20.20 -19.66
N GLN A 280 -52.15 -20.14 -20.27
CA GLN A 280 -51.06 -19.19 -19.95
C GLN A 280 -50.42 -19.38 -18.56
N LYS A 281 -50.38 -20.62 -18.04
CA LYS A 281 -49.67 -21.00 -16.81
C LYS A 281 -49.03 -22.37 -16.98
N ASP A 282 -47.75 -22.47 -16.64
CA ASP A 282 -47.04 -23.75 -16.70
C ASP A 282 -47.67 -24.78 -15.76
N PHE A 283 -47.58 -26.06 -16.12
CA PHE A 283 -48.01 -27.14 -15.25
C PHE A 283 -47.02 -27.30 -14.10
N CYS A 284 -47.55 -27.42 -12.89
CA CYS A 284 -46.81 -27.43 -11.64
C CYS A 284 -47.16 -28.70 -10.86
N VAL A 285 -46.13 -29.43 -10.41
CA VAL A 285 -46.28 -30.59 -9.52
C VAL A 285 -45.38 -30.37 -8.29
N PRO A 286 -45.94 -30.26 -7.07
CA PRO A 286 -45.15 -30.17 -5.85
C PRO A 286 -44.51 -31.53 -5.52
N VAL A 287 -43.33 -31.49 -4.89
CA VAL A 287 -42.53 -32.65 -4.48
C VAL A 287 -42.42 -32.67 -2.96
N GLU A 288 -43.05 -33.67 -2.31
CA GLU A 288 -43.05 -33.77 -0.86
C GLU A 288 -41.78 -34.44 -0.32
N GLY A 289 -41.16 -33.80 0.69
CA GLY A 289 -39.94 -34.29 1.33
C GLY A 289 -38.63 -33.93 0.61
N GLY A 290 -38.68 -33.03 -0.38
CA GLY A 290 -37.49 -32.38 -0.95
C GLY A 290 -36.97 -31.22 -0.11
N MET A 291 -35.87 -30.61 -0.56
CA MET A 291 -35.39 -29.32 -0.04
C MET A 291 -36.48 -28.26 -0.19
N ASN A 292 -36.77 -27.47 0.85
CA ASN A 292 -37.65 -26.31 0.70
C ASN A 292 -36.99 -25.18 -0.11
N GLU A 293 -37.73 -24.13 -0.49
CA GLU A 293 -37.22 -23.05 -1.35
C GLU A 293 -35.95 -22.39 -0.77
N PHE A 294 -35.88 -22.14 0.53
CA PHE A 294 -34.70 -21.54 1.18
C PHE A 294 -33.51 -22.51 1.25
N GLU A 295 -33.76 -23.79 1.49
CA GLU A 295 -32.72 -24.83 1.44
C GLU A 295 -32.17 -25.00 0.03
N PHE A 296 -33.02 -24.88 -0.99
CA PHE A 296 -32.62 -24.92 -2.39
C PHE A 296 -31.86 -23.67 -2.82
N GLU A 297 -32.23 -22.46 -2.35
CA GLU A 297 -31.41 -21.26 -2.55
C GLU A 297 -30.04 -21.38 -1.88
N ASP A 298 -29.97 -21.86 -0.64
CA ASP A 298 -28.69 -22.02 0.07
C ASP A 298 -27.82 -23.15 -0.57
N PHE A 299 -28.44 -24.15 -1.19
CA PHE A 299 -27.77 -25.14 -2.04
C PHE A 299 -27.25 -24.51 -3.36
N LEU A 300 -28.03 -23.67 -4.04
CA LEU A 300 -27.58 -22.94 -5.23
C LEU A 300 -26.41 -21.99 -4.93
N LEU A 301 -26.37 -21.40 -3.72
CA LEU A 301 -25.21 -20.64 -3.25
C LEU A 301 -23.96 -21.51 -3.13
N GLU A 302 -24.05 -22.69 -2.49
CA GLU A 302 -22.91 -23.60 -2.33
C GLU A 302 -22.40 -24.15 -3.68
N GLU A 303 -23.26 -24.47 -4.65
CA GLU A 303 -22.83 -24.85 -6.00
C GLU A 303 -22.19 -23.66 -6.76
N LYS A 304 -22.78 -22.46 -6.66
CA LYS A 304 -22.21 -21.23 -7.24
C LYS A 304 -20.85 -20.89 -6.63
N ARG A 305 -20.65 -21.17 -5.34
CA ARG A 305 -19.36 -21.00 -4.67
C ARG A 305 -18.29 -21.89 -5.30
N ARG A 306 -18.58 -23.18 -5.51
CA ARG A 306 -17.67 -24.15 -6.16
C ARG A 306 -17.33 -23.75 -7.60
N GLU A 307 -18.31 -23.24 -8.33
CA GLU A 307 -18.08 -22.69 -9.67
C GLU A 307 -17.17 -21.46 -9.64
N LEU A 308 -17.38 -20.53 -8.70
CA LEU A 308 -16.51 -19.36 -8.51
C LEU A 308 -15.09 -19.74 -8.08
N GLU A 309 -14.93 -20.76 -7.23
CA GLU A 309 -13.63 -21.31 -6.84
C GLU A 309 -12.90 -21.89 -8.08
N ARG A 310 -13.54 -22.74 -8.88
CA ARG A 310 -12.97 -23.24 -10.16
C ARG A 310 -12.61 -22.10 -11.14
N LEU A 311 -13.50 -21.12 -11.32
CA LEU A 311 -13.25 -19.98 -12.20
C LEU A 311 -12.10 -19.08 -11.71
N ALA A 312 -11.88 -19.01 -10.40
CA ALA A 312 -10.74 -18.30 -9.82
C ALA A 312 -9.42 -19.05 -10.08
N GLU A 313 -9.40 -20.38 -9.97
CA GLU A 313 -8.25 -21.23 -10.32
C GLU A 313 -7.91 -21.13 -11.81
N GLU A 314 -8.91 -21.29 -12.70
CA GLU A 314 -8.77 -21.12 -14.14
C GLU A 314 -8.23 -19.73 -14.51
N LYS A 315 -8.71 -18.67 -13.84
CA LYS A 315 -8.21 -17.32 -14.07
C LYS A 315 -6.78 -17.16 -13.57
N ALA A 316 -6.46 -17.66 -12.38
CA ALA A 316 -5.10 -17.58 -11.81
C ALA A 316 -4.07 -18.34 -12.65
N GLU A 317 -4.48 -19.38 -13.39
CA GLU A 317 -3.66 -20.06 -14.40
C GLU A 317 -3.44 -19.18 -15.65
N ARG A 318 -4.51 -18.60 -16.22
CA ARG A 318 -4.40 -17.68 -17.38
C ARG A 318 -3.60 -16.41 -17.07
N ASP A 319 -3.79 -15.82 -15.89
CA ASP A 319 -3.07 -14.62 -15.45
C ASP A 319 -1.56 -14.91 -15.31
N ARG A 320 -1.18 -16.11 -14.82
CA ARG A 320 0.22 -16.58 -14.77
C ARG A 320 0.81 -16.77 -16.17
N GLN A 321 0.08 -17.42 -17.08
CA GLN A 321 0.53 -17.62 -18.46
C GLN A 321 0.74 -16.28 -19.19
N ALA A 322 -0.19 -15.33 -19.03
CA ALA A 322 -0.05 -13.99 -19.60
C ALA A 322 1.08 -13.16 -18.96
N GLU A 323 1.43 -13.38 -17.68
CA GLU A 323 2.62 -12.79 -17.07
C GLU A 323 3.92 -13.41 -17.62
N GLU A 324 3.94 -14.72 -17.88
CA GLU A 324 5.07 -15.40 -18.51
C GLU A 324 5.30 -14.98 -19.97
N GLU A 325 4.25 -14.86 -20.79
CA GLU A 325 4.34 -14.31 -22.16
C GLU A 325 4.93 -12.89 -22.17
N ARG A 326 4.45 -12.01 -21.28
CA ARG A 326 4.98 -10.65 -21.13
C ARG A 326 6.44 -10.64 -20.66
N ARG A 327 6.83 -11.58 -19.78
CA ARG A 327 8.23 -11.75 -19.36
C ARG A 327 9.12 -12.12 -20.54
N ILE A 328 8.69 -13.05 -21.40
CA ILE A 328 9.44 -13.51 -22.57
C ILE A 328 9.68 -12.38 -23.59
N GLU A 329 8.63 -11.61 -23.94
CA GLU A 329 8.81 -10.50 -24.89
C GLU A 329 9.62 -9.34 -24.29
N ALA A 330 9.47 -9.04 -22.99
CA ALA A 330 10.31 -8.06 -22.30
C ALA A 330 11.79 -8.50 -22.26
N GLU A 331 12.06 -9.77 -21.98
CA GLU A 331 13.42 -10.35 -21.99
C GLU A 331 14.05 -10.28 -23.39
N LYS A 332 13.26 -10.51 -24.44
CA LYS A 332 13.69 -10.37 -25.84
C LYS A 332 14.05 -8.92 -26.19
N VAL A 333 13.19 -7.94 -25.89
CA VAL A 333 13.47 -6.51 -26.10
C VAL A 333 14.72 -6.07 -25.33
N ALA A 334 14.89 -6.54 -24.08
CA ALA A 334 16.08 -6.26 -23.28
C ALA A 334 17.34 -6.91 -23.88
N LYS A 335 17.25 -8.15 -24.40
CA LYS A 335 18.35 -8.83 -25.11
C LYS A 335 18.75 -8.15 -26.42
N GLU A 336 17.83 -7.48 -27.11
CA GLU A 336 18.13 -6.65 -28.29
C GLU A 336 18.82 -5.33 -27.88
N ALA A 337 18.35 -4.70 -26.79
CA ALA A 337 18.93 -3.47 -26.23
C ALA A 337 20.36 -3.68 -25.69
N ASP A 338 20.61 -4.75 -24.93
CA ASP A 338 21.94 -5.14 -24.46
C ASP A 338 22.93 -5.28 -25.64
N ARG A 339 22.49 -5.87 -26.77
CA ARG A 339 23.36 -6.09 -27.94
C ARG A 339 23.66 -4.79 -28.69
N ALA A 340 22.69 -3.88 -28.75
CA ALA A 340 22.92 -2.52 -29.26
C ALA A 340 23.92 -1.75 -28.36
N GLN A 341 23.82 -1.89 -27.04
CA GLN A 341 24.77 -1.30 -26.10
C GLN A 341 26.18 -1.90 -26.22
N ALA A 342 26.30 -3.23 -26.35
CA ALA A 342 27.58 -3.91 -26.56
C ALA A 342 28.28 -3.38 -27.81
N LYS A 343 27.56 -3.30 -28.95
CA LYS A 343 28.07 -2.72 -30.21
C LYS A 343 28.54 -1.27 -30.07
N ALA A 344 27.79 -0.45 -29.34
CA ALA A 344 28.15 0.95 -29.12
C ALA A 344 29.44 1.10 -28.28
N GLU A 345 29.65 0.25 -27.28
CA GLU A 345 30.88 0.21 -26.49
C GLU A 345 32.06 -0.38 -27.29
N VAL A 346 31.84 -1.41 -28.12
CA VAL A 346 32.86 -1.95 -29.04
C VAL A 346 33.33 -0.89 -30.03
N GLU A 347 32.44 -0.18 -30.74
CA GLU A 347 32.85 0.86 -31.69
C GLU A 347 33.57 2.03 -31.00
N LYS A 348 33.16 2.38 -29.77
CA LYS A 348 33.86 3.36 -28.93
C LYS A 348 35.27 2.88 -28.54
N ARG A 349 35.45 1.61 -28.17
CA ARG A 349 36.77 0.99 -27.91
C ARG A 349 37.62 0.94 -29.18
N ARG A 350 37.05 0.56 -30.32
CA ARG A 350 37.71 0.50 -31.63
C ARG A 350 38.19 1.88 -32.09
N ALA A 351 37.36 2.91 -31.91
CA ALA A 351 37.72 4.30 -32.18
C ALA A 351 38.80 4.86 -31.24
N ALA A 352 38.88 4.36 -30.00
CA ALA A 352 39.97 4.69 -29.06
C ALA A 352 41.28 3.98 -29.43
N LEU A 353 41.23 2.67 -29.74
CA LEU A 353 42.39 1.88 -30.14
C LEU A 353 43.03 2.44 -31.41
N ARG A 354 42.23 2.80 -32.43
CA ARG A 354 42.73 3.40 -33.67
C ARG A 354 43.56 4.67 -33.44
N LYS A 355 43.11 5.57 -32.56
CA LYS A 355 43.85 6.79 -32.14
C LYS A 355 45.12 6.50 -31.35
N THR A 356 45.27 5.29 -30.84
CA THR A 356 46.45 4.83 -30.09
C THR A 356 47.44 4.15 -31.03
N MET A 357 46.96 3.38 -32.00
CA MET A 357 47.73 2.88 -33.14
C MET A 357 48.34 4.02 -33.96
N GLU A 358 47.59 5.11 -34.20
CA GLU A 358 48.08 6.33 -34.86
C GLU A 358 49.26 7.02 -34.15
N LYS A 359 49.43 6.81 -32.83
CA LYS A 359 50.54 7.35 -32.02
C LYS A 359 51.70 6.37 -31.85
N ALA A 360 51.51 5.10 -32.19
CA ALA A 360 52.45 4.05 -31.87
C ALA A 360 53.69 4.11 -32.79
N ALA A 361 54.87 4.14 -32.16
CA ALA A 361 56.15 4.19 -32.85
C ALA A 361 56.85 2.82 -32.77
N LYS A 362 57.76 2.51 -33.71
CA LYS A 362 58.60 1.30 -33.61
C LYS A 362 59.86 1.51 -32.76
N ALA A 363 60.28 2.76 -32.61
CA ALA A 363 61.32 3.24 -31.71
C ALA A 363 61.21 4.77 -31.60
N VAL A 364 61.79 5.36 -30.54
CA VAL A 364 62.08 6.79 -30.47
C VAL A 364 63.58 6.95 -30.24
N GLU A 365 64.25 7.64 -31.17
CA GLU A 365 65.70 7.70 -31.22
C GLU A 365 66.31 8.20 -29.91
N ASN A 366 67.32 7.47 -29.41
CA ASN A 366 67.97 7.69 -28.12
C ASN A 366 67.06 7.63 -26.86
N VAL A 367 65.78 7.26 -26.97
CA VAL A 367 64.87 7.07 -25.82
C VAL A 367 64.53 5.59 -25.62
N TRP A 368 63.98 4.91 -26.63
CA TRP A 368 63.58 3.51 -26.52
C TRP A 368 63.47 2.81 -27.88
N PHE A 369 63.56 1.48 -27.91
CA PHE A 369 63.31 0.67 -29.12
C PHE A 369 62.86 -0.76 -28.79
N VAL A 370 62.24 -1.43 -29.77
CA VAL A 370 61.88 -2.86 -29.73
C VAL A 370 62.90 -3.69 -30.52
N GLU A 371 63.35 -4.82 -29.98
CA GLU A 371 64.09 -5.84 -30.76
C GLU A 371 63.10 -6.82 -31.40
N SER A 372 62.78 -6.58 -32.67
CA SER A 372 61.83 -7.37 -33.45
C SER A 372 62.49 -8.64 -34.00
N ARG A 373 62.06 -9.81 -33.52
CA ARG A 373 62.12 -11.08 -34.28
C ARG A 373 60.73 -11.35 -34.85
N GLU A 374 60.63 -12.13 -35.92
CA GLU A 374 59.33 -12.40 -36.56
C GLU A 374 58.38 -13.08 -35.58
N PHE A 375 57.18 -12.49 -35.41
CA PHE A 375 56.23 -12.82 -34.35
C PHE A 375 55.45 -14.10 -34.73
N GLN A 376 56.07 -15.25 -34.49
CA GLN A 376 55.35 -16.52 -34.39
C GLN A 376 54.95 -16.74 -32.91
N GLY A 377 53.91 -17.55 -32.67
CA GLY A 377 53.20 -17.62 -31.38
C GLY A 377 54.08 -17.83 -30.14
N GLU A 378 53.59 -17.39 -28.98
CA GLU A 378 54.35 -17.29 -27.70
C GLU A 378 55.44 -16.18 -27.67
N GLY A 379 55.27 -15.12 -28.47
CA GLY A 379 56.24 -14.04 -28.67
C GLY A 379 56.63 -13.22 -27.43
N LEU A 380 57.78 -13.54 -26.83
CA LEU A 380 58.51 -12.68 -25.89
C LEU A 380 59.17 -11.50 -26.62
N VAL A 381 58.73 -10.28 -26.33
CA VAL A 381 59.26 -9.03 -26.88
C VAL A 381 60.31 -8.42 -25.96
N ARG A 382 61.46 -8.01 -26.51
CA ARG A 382 62.46 -7.27 -25.75
C ARG A 382 62.34 -5.76 -26.00
N LEU A 383 61.93 -5.04 -24.96
CA LEU A 383 61.87 -3.58 -24.94
C LEU A 383 63.13 -3.00 -24.29
N TYR A 384 63.75 -2.03 -24.96
CA TYR A 384 64.94 -1.32 -24.48
C TYR A 384 64.60 0.14 -24.17
N TYR A 385 65.10 0.64 -23.04
CA TYR A 385 64.97 2.03 -22.57
C TYR A 385 66.36 2.62 -22.29
N ASN A 386 66.60 3.84 -22.73
CA ASN A 386 67.81 4.60 -22.39
C ASN A 386 67.54 5.46 -21.15
N LYS A 387 68.12 5.06 -20.03
CA LYS A 387 67.92 5.72 -18.74
C LYS A 387 68.38 7.18 -18.71
N ARG A 388 69.34 7.56 -19.58
CA ARG A 388 69.91 8.92 -19.63
C ARG A 388 68.99 9.98 -20.25
N SER A 389 67.96 9.60 -20.99
CA SER A 389 67.11 10.54 -21.74
C SER A 389 65.78 10.88 -21.06
N GLY A 390 65.47 10.27 -19.91
CA GLY A 390 64.19 10.46 -19.20
C GLY A 390 64.30 10.81 -17.71
N PRO A 391 63.16 11.02 -17.02
CA PRO A 391 63.10 11.37 -15.58
C PRO A 391 63.78 10.38 -14.64
N LEU A 392 63.98 9.14 -15.09
CA LEU A 392 64.52 8.01 -14.31
C LEU A 392 66.06 7.97 -14.26
N ALA A 393 66.75 8.99 -14.79
CA ALA A 393 68.22 9.06 -14.88
C ALA A 393 68.95 8.71 -13.56
N HIS A 394 68.38 9.05 -12.40
CA HIS A 394 68.99 8.82 -11.09
C HIS A 394 68.46 7.58 -10.33
N SER A 395 67.46 6.87 -10.86
CA SER A 395 66.87 5.69 -10.22
C SER A 395 67.88 4.55 -10.10
N LYS A 396 67.82 3.75 -9.03
CA LYS A 396 68.73 2.60 -8.83
C LYS A 396 68.18 1.32 -9.44
N ASP A 397 66.87 1.16 -9.37
CA ASP A 397 66.11 0.12 -10.04
C ASP A 397 65.27 0.76 -11.15
N LEU A 398 64.93 -0.03 -12.16
CA LEU A 398 64.02 0.33 -13.24
C LEU A 398 63.02 -0.79 -13.46
N TRP A 399 61.77 -0.42 -13.71
CA TRP A 399 60.68 -1.34 -14.03
C TRP A 399 59.93 -0.84 -15.26
N ILE A 400 59.35 -1.78 -16.02
CA ILE A 400 58.30 -1.52 -17.00
C ILE A 400 56.98 -1.89 -16.36
N HIS A 401 56.02 -0.97 -16.42
CA HIS A 401 54.62 -1.16 -16.04
C HIS A 401 53.83 -1.01 -17.35
N GLY A 402 53.07 -2.01 -17.77
CA GLY A 402 52.41 -2.02 -19.08
C GLY A 402 51.09 -2.77 -19.14
N GLY A 403 50.35 -2.52 -20.22
CA GLY A 403 49.09 -3.16 -20.59
C GLY A 403 49.05 -3.36 -22.11
N HIS A 404 47.83 -3.52 -22.63
CA HIS A 404 47.59 -3.65 -24.07
C HIS A 404 46.25 -3.05 -24.49
N ASN A 405 46.12 -2.84 -25.79
CA ASN A 405 44.91 -2.35 -26.46
C ASN A 405 44.35 -1.05 -25.85
N ASN A 406 45.23 -0.07 -25.60
CA ASN A 406 44.98 1.17 -24.86
C ASN A 406 44.61 0.90 -23.39
N TRP A 407 45.47 0.14 -22.68
CA TRP A 407 45.31 -0.25 -21.27
C TRP A 407 43.94 -0.88 -20.94
N SER A 408 43.34 -1.60 -21.89
CA SER A 408 41.98 -2.15 -21.81
C SER A 408 41.72 -2.95 -20.51
N ASP A 409 42.64 -3.85 -20.18
CA ASP A 409 42.63 -4.69 -18.97
C ASP A 409 43.51 -4.12 -17.83
N GLY A 410 43.95 -2.87 -17.96
CA GLY A 410 44.83 -2.20 -17.01
C GLY A 410 46.27 -2.71 -17.05
N LEU A 411 46.85 -2.93 -15.86
CA LEU A 411 48.26 -3.28 -15.68
C LEU A 411 48.48 -4.79 -15.78
N ALA A 412 48.68 -5.30 -17.00
CA ALA A 412 48.98 -6.71 -17.26
C ALA A 412 50.47 -7.07 -17.06
N ILE A 413 51.39 -6.11 -17.21
CA ILE A 413 52.83 -6.31 -17.29
C ILE A 413 53.54 -5.51 -16.19
N ALA A 414 54.30 -6.19 -15.33
CA ALA A 414 55.16 -5.56 -14.33
C ALA A 414 56.50 -6.32 -14.23
N GLN A 415 57.56 -5.79 -14.84
CA GLN A 415 58.86 -6.47 -14.88
C GLN A 415 60.03 -5.52 -14.62
N LYS A 416 61.06 -6.00 -13.92
CA LYS A 416 62.29 -5.26 -13.65
C LYS A 416 63.22 -5.28 -14.87
N LEU A 417 63.77 -4.13 -15.26
CA LEU A 417 64.74 -4.06 -16.36
C LEU A 417 66.16 -4.47 -15.89
N VAL A 418 66.95 -5.00 -16.83
CA VAL A 418 68.35 -5.38 -16.67
C VAL A 418 69.24 -4.52 -17.56
N GLN A 419 70.40 -4.08 -17.07
CA GLN A 419 71.31 -3.23 -17.83
C GLN A 419 71.93 -3.97 -19.03
N PHE A 420 71.90 -3.34 -20.20
CA PHE A 420 72.51 -3.82 -21.43
C PHE A 420 73.91 -3.23 -21.61
N LYS A 421 74.91 -4.07 -21.89
CA LYS A 421 76.34 -3.66 -21.98
C LYS A 421 76.91 -3.68 -23.41
N GLY A 422 76.05 -3.81 -24.44
CA GLY A 422 76.47 -4.02 -25.83
C GLY A 422 76.34 -2.83 -26.78
N LYS A 423 76.10 -1.61 -26.28
CA LYS A 423 75.89 -0.40 -27.09
C LYS A 423 76.18 0.86 -26.27
N ASP A 424 76.70 1.91 -26.90
CA ASP A 424 76.91 3.20 -26.22
C ASP A 424 75.59 3.80 -25.72
N GLY A 425 75.58 4.17 -24.43
CA GLY A 425 74.41 4.68 -23.70
C GLY A 425 74.31 4.09 -22.28
N ASP A 426 73.20 4.37 -21.59
CA ASP A 426 72.81 3.64 -20.37
C ASP A 426 71.50 2.91 -20.68
N TRP A 427 71.63 1.87 -21.51
CA TRP A 427 70.52 1.08 -22.02
C TRP A 427 70.14 -0.02 -21.03
N TRP A 428 68.84 -0.21 -20.82
CA TRP A 428 68.25 -1.22 -19.95
C TRP A 428 67.13 -1.92 -20.70
N TYR A 429 66.86 -3.20 -20.43
CA TYR A 429 65.84 -3.97 -21.15
C TYR A 429 65.00 -4.88 -20.25
N ALA A 430 63.79 -5.19 -20.70
CA ALA A 430 62.91 -6.22 -20.13
C ALA A 430 62.46 -7.18 -21.26
N ASN A 431 62.16 -8.43 -20.92
CA ASN A 431 61.58 -9.41 -21.85
C ASN A 431 60.09 -9.57 -21.50
N VAL A 432 59.25 -8.77 -22.14
CA VAL A 432 57.79 -8.73 -21.94
C VAL A 432 57.14 -9.88 -22.70
N VAL A 433 56.34 -10.69 -22.01
CA VAL A 433 55.41 -11.62 -22.68
C VAL A 433 54.28 -10.78 -23.28
N VAL A 434 54.04 -10.92 -24.58
CA VAL A 434 52.91 -10.26 -25.24
C VAL A 434 51.62 -10.98 -24.86
N PRO A 435 50.59 -10.28 -24.34
CA PRO A 435 49.30 -10.88 -24.05
C PRO A 435 48.59 -11.37 -25.32
N GLU A 436 47.83 -12.46 -25.19
CA GLU A 436 47.02 -12.98 -26.29
C GLU A 436 45.93 -11.96 -26.69
N GLY A 437 45.74 -11.73 -28.00
CA GLY A 437 44.85 -10.68 -28.50
C GLY A 437 45.39 -9.24 -28.42
N ALA A 438 46.65 -9.03 -28.01
CA ALA A 438 47.26 -7.70 -28.01
C ALA A 438 47.59 -7.22 -29.45
N LEU A 439 46.89 -6.17 -29.90
CA LEU A 439 47.13 -5.45 -31.16
C LEU A 439 48.09 -4.26 -30.95
N VAL A 440 48.01 -3.64 -29.78
CA VAL A 440 48.93 -2.59 -29.30
C VAL A 440 49.44 -2.96 -27.92
N LEU A 441 50.74 -2.79 -27.70
CA LEU A 441 51.37 -2.85 -26.38
C LEU A 441 51.51 -1.42 -25.83
N ASP A 442 51.06 -1.20 -24.60
CA ASP A 442 51.09 0.12 -23.91
C ASP A 442 51.98 0.03 -22.66
N TRP A 443 52.84 1.02 -22.39
CA TRP A 443 53.63 1.02 -21.16
C TRP A 443 54.17 2.38 -20.71
N VAL A 444 54.61 2.40 -19.44
CA VAL A 444 55.44 3.42 -18.81
C VAL A 444 56.65 2.76 -18.15
N PHE A 445 57.72 3.52 -17.93
CA PHE A 445 58.84 3.07 -17.09
C PHE A 445 58.73 3.68 -15.69
N ALA A 446 59.24 2.99 -14.67
CA ALA A 446 59.12 3.36 -13.27
C ALA A 446 60.40 3.08 -12.46
N ASP A 447 60.58 3.75 -11.32
CA ASP A 447 61.71 3.55 -10.41
C ASP A 447 61.56 2.38 -9.42
N GLY A 448 60.42 1.67 -9.46
CA GLY A 448 60.10 0.54 -8.59
C GLY A 448 58.96 -0.34 -9.10
N PRO A 449 58.62 -1.43 -8.40
CA PRO A 449 57.45 -2.25 -8.73
C PRO A 449 56.13 -1.48 -8.50
N PRO A 450 55.01 -2.00 -9.01
CA PRO A 450 53.69 -1.42 -8.76
C PRO A 450 53.41 -1.18 -7.28
N GLN A 451 52.60 -0.17 -6.96
CA GLN A 451 52.30 0.32 -5.60
C GLN A 451 53.51 0.89 -4.81
N SER A 452 54.75 0.68 -5.27
CA SER A 452 55.98 1.13 -4.58
C SER A 452 56.79 2.18 -5.35
N ALA A 453 56.58 2.32 -6.65
CA ALA A 453 57.23 3.34 -7.48
C ALA A 453 56.77 4.77 -7.11
N ALA A 454 57.71 5.72 -7.17
CA ALA A 454 57.51 7.13 -6.87
C ALA A 454 57.82 8.06 -8.05
N VAL A 455 58.56 7.58 -9.06
CA VAL A 455 58.90 8.31 -10.29
C VAL A 455 58.57 7.45 -11.49
N TYR A 456 57.96 8.06 -12.49
CA TYR A 456 57.56 7.44 -13.74
C TYR A 456 58.09 8.22 -14.95
N ASP A 457 58.42 7.52 -16.03
CA ASP A 457 58.54 8.07 -17.38
C ASP A 457 57.36 7.56 -18.21
N ASN A 458 56.44 8.47 -18.51
CA ASN A 458 55.20 8.23 -19.25
C ASN A 458 55.16 9.03 -20.57
N ASN A 459 56.32 9.25 -21.20
CA ASN A 459 56.44 9.94 -22.48
C ASN A 459 55.78 11.35 -22.51
N ARG A 460 55.88 12.08 -21.39
CA ARG A 460 55.20 13.38 -21.16
C ARG A 460 53.66 13.26 -21.17
N SER A 461 53.12 12.27 -20.45
CA SER A 461 51.68 11.94 -20.41
C SER A 461 51.08 11.58 -21.77
N GLN A 462 51.85 10.87 -22.59
CA GLN A 462 51.37 10.23 -23.82
C GLN A 462 51.57 8.72 -23.81
N ASP A 463 52.23 8.18 -22.78
CA ASP A 463 52.69 6.79 -22.66
C ASP A 463 53.54 6.31 -23.84
N PHE A 464 54.05 5.08 -23.77
CA PHE A 464 54.76 4.45 -24.87
C PHE A 464 53.87 3.37 -25.49
N HIS A 465 53.75 3.38 -26.82
CA HIS A 465 52.89 2.48 -27.58
C HIS A 465 53.65 1.84 -28.74
N ALA A 466 53.44 0.53 -28.98
CA ALA A 466 53.94 -0.18 -30.16
C ALA A 466 52.87 -1.10 -30.75
N ILE A 467 52.72 -1.08 -32.09
CA ILE A 467 51.84 -2.00 -32.82
C ILE A 467 52.51 -3.37 -32.92
N LEU A 468 51.75 -4.42 -32.62
CA LEU A 468 52.17 -5.82 -32.71
C LEU A 468 51.68 -6.44 -34.03
N PRO A 469 52.44 -7.31 -34.70
CA PRO A 469 51.92 -8.08 -35.84
C PRO A 469 50.83 -9.05 -35.39
N ASN A 470 49.67 -9.01 -36.06
CA ASN A 470 48.45 -9.71 -35.66
C ASN A 470 48.66 -11.21 -35.39
N SER A 471 48.42 -11.64 -34.15
CA SER A 471 48.22 -13.05 -33.80
C SER A 471 46.78 -13.53 -34.08
N ILE A 472 45.82 -12.60 -34.05
CA ILE A 472 44.38 -12.81 -34.33
C ILE A 472 43.91 -11.70 -35.29
N PRO A 473 43.06 -11.98 -36.30
CA PRO A 473 42.46 -10.95 -37.14
C PRO A 473 41.61 -9.93 -36.36
N GLU A 474 41.75 -8.63 -36.68
CA GLU A 474 41.11 -7.53 -35.93
C GLU A 474 39.58 -7.70 -35.80
N ASP A 475 38.91 -8.11 -36.88
CA ASP A 475 37.44 -8.27 -36.89
C ASP A 475 36.95 -9.46 -36.05
N LEU A 476 37.78 -10.49 -35.82
CA LEU A 476 37.44 -11.58 -34.90
C LEU A 476 37.57 -11.12 -33.44
N TYR A 477 38.65 -10.41 -33.11
CA TYR A 477 38.84 -9.80 -31.79
C TYR A 477 37.66 -8.91 -31.39
N TRP A 478 37.13 -8.09 -32.31
CA TRP A 478 35.98 -7.23 -32.00
C TRP A 478 34.64 -7.97 -31.88
N VAL A 479 34.46 -9.13 -32.53
CA VAL A 479 33.29 -10.00 -32.30
C VAL A 479 33.36 -10.65 -30.92
N GLU A 480 34.53 -11.17 -30.53
CA GLU A 480 34.73 -11.74 -29.19
C GLU A 480 34.55 -10.67 -28.09
N GLU A 481 34.98 -9.43 -28.32
CA GLU A 481 34.72 -8.31 -27.40
C GLU A 481 33.24 -7.88 -27.38
N GLU A 482 32.50 -7.94 -28.50
CA GLU A 482 31.04 -7.71 -28.50
C GLU A 482 30.34 -8.74 -27.62
N ASP A 483 30.61 -10.03 -27.83
CA ASP A 483 29.94 -11.10 -27.11
C ASP A 483 30.34 -11.12 -25.61
N LYS A 484 31.61 -10.85 -25.25
CA LYS A 484 32.02 -10.69 -23.83
C LYS A 484 31.31 -9.52 -23.13
N ILE A 485 31.17 -8.37 -23.81
CA ILE A 485 30.45 -7.21 -23.26
C ILE A 485 28.95 -7.53 -23.15
N TYR A 486 28.40 -8.26 -24.12
CA TYR A 486 27.00 -8.68 -24.14
C TYR A 486 26.67 -9.65 -23.00
N GLU A 487 27.45 -10.72 -22.80
CA GLU A 487 27.30 -11.65 -21.67
C GLU A 487 27.36 -10.92 -20.33
N LYS A 488 28.30 -9.98 -20.17
CA LYS A 488 28.40 -9.17 -18.95
C LYS A 488 27.17 -8.28 -18.74
N LEU A 489 26.67 -7.62 -19.79
CA LEU A 489 25.46 -6.79 -19.69
C LEU A 489 24.23 -7.62 -19.31
N GLN A 490 24.08 -8.83 -19.87
CA GLN A 490 23.04 -9.77 -19.48
C GLN A 490 23.14 -10.17 -18.00
N GLU A 491 24.34 -10.53 -17.52
CA GLU A 491 24.52 -10.94 -16.12
C GLU A 491 24.31 -9.78 -15.14
N ASP A 492 24.89 -8.62 -15.42
CA ASP A 492 24.66 -7.40 -14.64
C ASP A 492 23.16 -7.04 -14.64
N ARG A 493 22.42 -7.28 -15.73
CA ARG A 493 20.95 -7.07 -15.78
C ARG A 493 20.20 -8.12 -14.97
N ARG A 494 20.50 -9.41 -15.15
CA ARG A 494 19.89 -10.53 -14.41
C ARG A 494 19.99 -10.34 -12.89
N LEU A 495 21.16 -9.96 -12.40
CA LEU A 495 21.41 -9.69 -10.98
C LEU A 495 20.62 -8.47 -10.48
N ARG A 496 20.47 -7.41 -11.29
CA ARG A 496 19.62 -6.24 -10.97
C ARG A 496 18.14 -6.59 -10.96
N GLU A 497 17.65 -7.31 -11.97
CA GLU A 497 16.26 -7.75 -12.09
C GLU A 497 15.86 -8.68 -10.94
N GLU A 498 16.71 -9.64 -10.58
CA GLU A 498 16.49 -10.52 -9.43
C GLU A 498 16.50 -9.75 -8.10
N ALA A 499 17.47 -8.85 -7.89
CA ALA A 499 17.50 -8.02 -6.69
C ALA A 499 16.24 -7.14 -6.56
N LEU A 500 15.78 -6.53 -7.67
CA LEU A 500 14.54 -5.76 -7.71
C LEU A 500 13.30 -6.62 -7.45
N ARG A 501 13.22 -7.82 -8.05
CA ARG A 501 12.14 -8.79 -7.82
C ARG A 501 12.05 -9.19 -6.35
N VAL A 502 13.16 -9.59 -5.73
CA VAL A 502 13.23 -9.98 -4.31
C VAL A 502 12.89 -8.78 -3.41
N LYS A 503 13.33 -7.57 -3.75
CA LYS A 503 12.98 -6.35 -2.99
C LYS A 503 11.48 -6.04 -3.08
N ALA A 504 10.89 -6.14 -4.26
CA ALA A 504 9.46 -5.90 -4.51
C ALA A 504 8.59 -6.99 -3.85
N GLU A 505 9.05 -8.24 -3.81
CA GLU A 505 8.38 -9.33 -3.10
C GLU A 505 8.42 -9.12 -1.58
N LYS A 506 9.58 -8.82 -0.98
CA LYS A 506 9.66 -8.47 0.46
C LYS A 506 8.74 -7.28 0.78
N THR A 507 8.72 -6.25 -0.07
CA THR A 507 7.84 -5.07 0.10
C THR A 507 6.35 -5.45 0.04
N ARG A 508 5.91 -6.22 -0.96
CA ARG A 508 4.53 -6.71 -1.06
C ARG A 508 4.13 -7.55 0.15
N ARG A 509 5.00 -8.45 0.61
CA ARG A 509 4.73 -9.31 1.77
C ARG A 509 4.60 -8.50 3.07
N MET A 510 5.54 -7.58 3.34
CA MET A 510 5.48 -6.70 4.52
C MET A 510 4.21 -5.82 4.52
N LYS A 511 3.76 -5.32 3.36
CA LYS A 511 2.47 -4.60 3.24
C LYS A 511 1.28 -5.49 3.60
N ALA A 512 1.23 -6.72 3.09
CA ALA A 512 0.14 -7.66 3.36
C ALA A 512 0.09 -8.06 4.85
N GLU A 513 1.24 -8.46 5.41
CA GLU A 513 1.41 -8.76 6.84
C GLU A 513 0.97 -7.57 7.73
N MET A 514 1.30 -6.34 7.34
CA MET A 514 0.88 -5.13 8.06
C MET A 514 -0.63 -4.88 7.96
N LYS A 515 -1.23 -4.99 6.76
CA LYS A 515 -2.66 -4.77 6.53
C LYS A 515 -3.53 -5.78 7.30
N GLU A 516 -3.13 -7.05 7.32
CA GLU A 516 -3.77 -8.10 8.13
C GLU A 516 -3.64 -7.82 9.63
N ARG A 517 -2.41 -7.54 10.10
CA ARG A 517 -2.13 -7.23 11.52
C ARG A 517 -2.94 -6.02 12.01
N THR A 518 -3.12 -5.01 11.17
CA THR A 518 -3.89 -3.80 11.48
C THR A 518 -5.40 -4.06 11.50
N LEU A 519 -5.94 -4.84 10.56
CA LEU A 519 -7.35 -5.28 10.62
C LEU A 519 -7.62 -6.10 11.89
N LYS A 520 -6.74 -7.04 12.23
CA LYS A 520 -6.86 -7.85 13.46
C LYS A 520 -6.76 -7.00 14.72
N LYS A 521 -5.85 -6.02 14.76
CA LYS A 521 -5.76 -5.02 15.84
C LYS A 521 -7.00 -4.12 15.92
N PHE A 522 -7.60 -3.73 14.79
CA PHE A 522 -8.82 -2.93 14.77
C PHE A 522 -9.99 -3.68 15.42
N LEU A 523 -10.24 -4.93 15.02
CA LEU A 523 -11.27 -5.78 15.63
C LEU A 523 -11.01 -5.98 17.13
N LEU A 524 -9.76 -6.26 17.51
CA LEU A 524 -9.38 -6.40 18.93
C LEU A 524 -9.49 -5.09 19.73
N SER A 525 -9.31 -3.91 19.11
CA SER A 525 -9.45 -2.61 19.79
C SER A 525 -10.90 -2.33 20.19
N GLN A 526 -11.88 -2.90 19.48
CA GLN A 526 -13.30 -2.79 19.81
C GLN A 526 -13.71 -3.65 21.02
N LYS A 527 -12.86 -4.59 21.48
CA LYS A 527 -13.16 -5.55 22.57
C LYS A 527 -13.62 -4.93 23.89
N HIS A 528 -13.33 -3.66 24.15
CA HIS A 528 -13.84 -2.95 25.33
C HIS A 528 -15.34 -2.61 25.24
N VAL A 529 -15.92 -2.56 24.03
CA VAL A 529 -17.36 -2.40 23.75
C VAL A 529 -17.98 -3.73 23.33
N PHE A 530 -17.39 -4.40 22.33
CA PHE A 530 -17.88 -5.71 21.85
C PHE A 530 -16.74 -6.53 21.22
N TYR A 531 -16.88 -7.85 21.18
CA TYR A 531 -16.02 -8.74 20.37
C TYR A 531 -16.78 -9.96 19.86
N THR A 532 -16.20 -10.67 18.90
CA THR A 532 -16.75 -11.92 18.34
C THR A 532 -15.87 -13.12 18.66
N GLU A 533 -16.51 -14.28 18.79
CA GLU A 533 -15.85 -15.59 18.81
C GLU A 533 -16.50 -16.51 17.74
N PRO A 534 -15.76 -16.93 16.69
CA PRO A 534 -14.39 -16.52 16.36
C PRO A 534 -14.28 -15.02 16.05
N VAL A 535 -13.08 -14.45 16.23
CA VAL A 535 -12.79 -13.04 15.89
C VAL A 535 -12.92 -12.83 14.37
N ASP A 536 -12.35 -13.74 13.59
CA ASP A 536 -12.37 -13.74 12.14
C ASP A 536 -13.68 -14.40 11.66
N VAL A 537 -14.71 -13.60 11.38
CA VAL A 537 -16.08 -14.06 11.07
C VAL A 537 -16.16 -14.63 9.65
N GLN A 538 -16.58 -15.89 9.50
CA GLN A 538 -16.66 -16.58 8.21
C GLN A 538 -18.10 -16.78 7.71
N ALA A 539 -18.31 -16.69 6.40
CA ALA A 539 -19.57 -16.99 5.74
C ALA A 539 -19.98 -18.46 5.98
N GLY A 540 -21.26 -18.71 6.19
CA GLY A 540 -21.79 -20.04 6.55
C GLY A 540 -21.52 -20.49 8.01
N SER A 541 -20.60 -19.84 8.73
CA SER A 541 -20.25 -20.18 10.10
C SER A 541 -21.29 -19.72 11.14
N THR A 542 -21.05 -20.01 12.41
CA THR A 542 -21.84 -19.49 13.54
C THR A 542 -20.90 -18.71 14.45
N VAL A 543 -21.24 -17.46 14.74
CA VAL A 543 -20.45 -16.52 15.54
C VAL A 543 -21.20 -16.16 16.82
N THR A 544 -20.47 -16.06 17.94
CA THR A 544 -21.00 -15.49 19.19
C THR A 544 -20.52 -14.05 19.32
N ILE A 545 -21.44 -13.10 19.46
CA ILE A 545 -21.17 -11.69 19.73
C ILE A 545 -21.24 -11.47 21.24
N PHE A 546 -20.18 -10.94 21.83
CA PHE A 546 -20.10 -10.47 23.20
C PHE A 546 -20.12 -8.94 23.23
N TYR A 547 -20.87 -8.33 24.14
CA TYR A 547 -21.04 -6.88 24.26
C TYR A 547 -21.00 -6.43 25.72
N ASN A 548 -20.39 -5.28 26.02
CA ASN A 548 -20.21 -4.73 27.36
C ASN A 548 -21.07 -3.47 27.54
N PRO A 549 -22.27 -3.57 28.17
CA PRO A 549 -23.16 -2.43 28.32
C PRO A 549 -22.59 -1.33 29.22
N ALA A 550 -21.67 -1.65 30.14
CA ALA A 550 -21.14 -0.69 31.11
C ALA A 550 -20.31 0.42 30.45
N ASN A 551 -19.77 0.16 29.26
CA ASN A 551 -18.92 1.10 28.51
C ASN A 551 -19.70 1.92 27.45
N THR A 552 -21.04 1.85 27.44
CA THR A 552 -21.87 2.48 26.39
C THR A 552 -23.09 3.23 26.96
N VAL A 553 -23.93 3.77 26.07
CA VAL A 553 -25.23 4.38 26.42
C VAL A 553 -26.26 3.39 27.02
N LEU A 554 -25.96 2.09 27.02
CA LEU A 554 -26.77 1.05 27.65
C LEU A 554 -26.27 0.66 29.06
N ASN A 555 -25.38 1.45 29.67
CA ASN A 555 -24.94 1.24 31.04
C ASN A 555 -26.12 1.31 32.02
N GLY A 556 -26.19 0.37 32.97
CA GLY A 556 -27.25 0.26 33.98
C GLY A 556 -28.61 -0.18 33.45
N LYS A 557 -28.73 -0.60 32.18
CA LYS A 557 -29.99 -1.13 31.62
C LYS A 557 -30.25 -2.55 32.12
N SER A 558 -31.52 -2.85 32.41
CA SER A 558 -31.96 -4.17 32.89
C SER A 558 -31.94 -5.25 31.81
N GLU A 559 -32.03 -4.85 30.54
CA GLU A 559 -32.00 -5.73 29.38
C GLU A 559 -31.17 -5.11 28.26
N VAL A 560 -30.59 -5.97 27.42
CA VAL A 560 -29.94 -5.59 26.17
C VAL A 560 -30.35 -6.56 25.09
N TRP A 561 -30.70 -6.02 23.94
CA TRP A 561 -31.20 -6.74 22.77
C TRP A 561 -30.30 -6.45 21.57
N PHE A 562 -29.87 -7.49 20.88
CA PHE A 562 -29.12 -7.42 19.63
C PHE A 562 -30.09 -7.30 18.44
N ARG A 563 -29.84 -6.33 17.56
CA ARG A 563 -30.46 -6.21 16.25
C ARG A 563 -29.38 -6.43 15.21
N GLY A 564 -29.51 -7.44 14.36
CA GLY A 564 -28.52 -7.73 13.32
C GLY A 564 -29.13 -7.77 11.92
N SER A 565 -28.28 -7.62 10.92
CA SER A 565 -28.53 -7.91 9.51
C SER A 565 -27.19 -8.21 8.83
N PHE A 566 -27.22 -8.35 7.51
CA PHE A 566 -26.01 -8.52 6.71
C PHE A 566 -26.03 -7.58 5.50
N ASN A 567 -24.86 -7.42 4.88
CA ASN A 567 -24.64 -6.69 3.64
C ASN A 567 -25.18 -5.24 3.70
N ARG A 568 -24.69 -4.45 4.66
CA ARG A 568 -25.08 -3.04 4.89
C ARG A 568 -26.58 -2.87 5.14
N TRP A 569 -27.16 -3.78 5.92
CA TRP A 569 -28.61 -3.94 6.17
C TRP A 569 -29.45 -4.35 4.94
N THR A 570 -28.85 -4.69 3.79
CA THR A 570 -29.56 -4.98 2.53
C THR A 570 -29.69 -6.47 2.17
N HIS A 571 -29.33 -7.39 3.08
CA HIS A 571 -29.44 -8.84 2.82
C HIS A 571 -30.86 -9.31 2.49
N ARG A 572 -30.99 -10.26 1.55
CA ARG A 572 -32.29 -10.70 1.00
C ARG A 572 -33.21 -11.39 2.02
N LYS A 573 -32.68 -11.95 3.10
CA LYS A 573 -33.46 -12.55 4.20
C LYS A 573 -33.94 -11.51 5.22
N GLY A 574 -33.62 -10.23 5.00
CA GLY A 574 -33.99 -9.10 5.86
C GLY A 574 -33.16 -9.00 7.15
N PRO A 575 -33.48 -8.04 8.04
CA PRO A 575 -32.94 -8.02 9.39
C PRO A 575 -33.29 -9.29 10.17
N LEU A 576 -32.36 -9.73 11.02
CA LEU A 576 -32.59 -10.83 11.95
C LEU A 576 -33.67 -10.45 12.98
N PRO A 577 -34.51 -11.43 13.42
CA PRO A 577 -35.38 -11.23 14.57
C PRO A 577 -34.62 -10.70 15.79
N PRO A 578 -35.20 -9.82 16.62
CA PRO A 578 -34.52 -9.27 17.80
C PRO A 578 -34.08 -10.38 18.76
N GLN A 579 -32.83 -10.34 19.23
CA GLN A 579 -32.28 -11.36 20.12
C GLN A 579 -31.96 -10.77 21.49
N LYS A 580 -32.59 -11.27 22.54
CA LYS A 580 -32.24 -10.89 23.92
C LYS A 580 -30.85 -11.44 24.26
N MET A 581 -29.92 -10.57 24.65
CA MET A 581 -28.57 -11.00 25.01
C MET A 581 -28.56 -11.61 26.41
N LEU A 582 -27.80 -12.69 26.59
CA LEU A 582 -27.71 -13.46 27.82
C LEU A 582 -26.39 -13.15 28.56
N PRO A 583 -26.30 -13.19 29.90
CA PRO A 583 -25.05 -12.96 30.61
C PRO A 583 -23.90 -13.89 30.14
N ALA A 584 -22.70 -13.33 29.99
CA ALA A 584 -21.48 -14.09 29.72
C ALA A 584 -20.82 -14.57 31.03
N GLU A 585 -19.96 -15.59 30.92
CA GLU A 585 -19.28 -16.21 32.07
C GLU A 585 -18.23 -15.32 32.74
N ASP A 586 -17.78 -14.25 32.07
CA ASP A 586 -16.88 -13.26 32.66
C ASP A 586 -17.58 -12.24 33.59
N GLY A 587 -18.91 -12.21 33.61
CA GLY A 587 -19.71 -11.33 34.45
C GLY A 587 -19.74 -9.85 34.02
N PHE A 588 -19.06 -9.48 32.93
CA PHE A 588 -19.02 -8.10 32.40
C PHE A 588 -19.71 -7.96 31.04
N HIS A 589 -19.73 -9.02 30.23
CA HIS A 589 -20.39 -9.02 28.93
C HIS A 589 -21.77 -9.70 28.97
N VAL A 590 -22.59 -9.35 27.99
CA VAL A 590 -23.74 -10.14 27.53
C VAL A 590 -23.42 -10.70 26.14
N LYS A 591 -23.94 -11.89 25.81
CA LYS A 591 -23.67 -12.60 24.55
C LYS A 591 -24.95 -13.05 23.82
N THR A 592 -24.86 -13.16 22.50
CA THR A 592 -25.81 -13.87 21.65
C THR A 592 -25.09 -14.58 20.50
N THR A 593 -25.75 -15.53 19.84
CA THR A 593 -25.14 -16.37 18.79
C THR A 593 -25.93 -16.25 17.48
N VAL A 594 -25.23 -16.02 16.38
CA VAL A 594 -25.77 -15.72 15.06
C VAL A 594 -25.16 -16.66 14.02
N LYS A 595 -26.00 -17.25 13.15
CA LYS A 595 -25.54 -17.98 11.96
C LYS A 595 -25.34 -17.00 10.81
N VAL A 596 -24.17 -17.03 10.19
CA VAL A 596 -23.78 -16.13 9.09
C VAL A 596 -24.17 -16.76 7.75
N PRO A 597 -24.88 -16.06 6.85
CA PRO A 597 -25.18 -16.56 5.50
C PRO A 597 -23.93 -16.84 4.65
N LEU A 598 -24.05 -17.70 3.64
CA LEU A 598 -22.98 -17.95 2.66
C LEU A 598 -22.76 -16.74 1.72
N ASP A 599 -23.79 -15.91 1.54
CA ASP A 599 -23.76 -14.68 0.73
C ASP A 599 -23.57 -13.40 1.58
N ALA A 600 -23.14 -13.52 2.83
CA ALA A 600 -22.78 -12.36 3.65
C ALA A 600 -21.32 -11.93 3.39
N TYR A 601 -21.10 -10.65 3.07
CA TYR A 601 -19.79 -9.99 3.03
C TYR A 601 -19.58 -9.02 4.21
N MET A 602 -20.66 -8.63 4.89
CA MET A 602 -20.67 -7.76 6.07
C MET A 602 -21.74 -8.26 7.04
N MET A 603 -21.46 -8.24 8.34
CA MET A 603 -22.46 -8.37 9.40
C MET A 603 -22.67 -6.99 10.03
N ASP A 604 -23.92 -6.53 10.07
CA ASP A 604 -24.32 -5.20 10.52
C ASP A 604 -25.17 -5.33 11.79
N PHE A 605 -24.94 -4.53 12.83
CA PHE A 605 -25.75 -4.61 14.05
C PHE A 605 -25.76 -3.33 14.90
N VAL A 606 -26.77 -3.26 15.77
CA VAL A 606 -26.92 -2.28 16.85
C VAL A 606 -27.48 -2.98 18.10
N PHE A 607 -27.30 -2.36 19.26
CA PHE A 607 -27.85 -2.85 20.52
C PHE A 607 -28.98 -1.94 21.02
N SER A 608 -30.03 -2.49 21.65
CA SER A 608 -31.17 -1.71 22.17
C SER A 608 -31.56 -2.13 23.59
N GLU A 609 -32.10 -1.21 24.40
CA GLU A 609 -32.58 -1.54 25.76
C GLU A 609 -33.83 -2.44 25.81
N LYS A 610 -34.51 -2.66 24.68
CA LYS A 610 -35.81 -3.34 24.55
C LYS A 610 -35.92 -4.15 23.26
N GLU A 611 -36.92 -5.04 23.24
CA GLU A 611 -37.35 -5.80 22.05
C GLU A 611 -37.95 -4.93 20.95
N ASP A 612 -38.49 -3.75 21.26
CA ASP A 612 -38.83 -2.70 20.28
C ASP A 612 -38.62 -1.29 20.81
N GLY A 613 -38.03 -0.44 19.96
CA GLY A 613 -37.67 0.94 20.28
C GLY A 613 -36.72 1.11 21.48
N GLY A 614 -36.84 2.25 22.16
CA GLY A 614 -36.01 2.61 23.30
C GLY A 614 -34.71 3.34 22.90
N ILE A 615 -33.75 3.37 23.83
CA ILE A 615 -32.37 3.81 23.55
C ILE A 615 -31.65 2.72 22.77
N PHE A 616 -30.93 3.13 21.72
CA PHE A 616 -30.01 2.30 20.95
C PHE A 616 -28.57 2.72 21.23
N ASP A 617 -27.68 1.74 21.32
CA ASP A 617 -26.27 1.94 20.98
C ASP A 617 -26.06 1.59 19.50
N ASN A 618 -25.86 2.62 18.70
CA ASN A 618 -25.59 2.55 17.28
C ASN A 618 -24.31 3.33 16.90
N ARG A 619 -23.32 3.42 17.81
CA ARG A 619 -22.03 4.08 17.56
C ARG A 619 -22.20 5.48 16.92
N ASP A 620 -22.98 6.34 17.58
CA ASP A 620 -23.32 7.71 17.12
C ASP A 620 -23.93 7.79 15.70
N GLY A 621 -24.76 6.80 15.33
CA GLY A 621 -25.40 6.71 14.00
C GLY A 621 -24.48 6.20 12.90
N MET A 622 -23.40 5.49 13.26
CA MET A 622 -22.55 4.75 12.32
C MET A 622 -22.99 3.28 12.19
N ASP A 623 -23.59 2.74 13.25
CA ASP A 623 -23.78 1.31 13.57
C ASP A 623 -22.47 0.53 13.79
N TYR A 624 -22.59 -0.74 14.18
CA TYR A 624 -21.47 -1.68 14.22
C TYR A 624 -21.47 -2.56 12.97
N HIS A 625 -20.28 -2.75 12.39
CA HIS A 625 -20.08 -3.44 11.12
C HIS A 625 -18.82 -4.31 11.23
N ILE A 626 -18.92 -5.59 10.84
CA ILE A 626 -17.80 -6.55 10.82
C ILE A 626 -17.73 -7.22 9.43
N PRO A 627 -16.56 -7.20 8.75
CA PRO A 627 -16.41 -7.87 7.46
C PRO A 627 -16.50 -9.40 7.61
N VAL A 628 -17.16 -10.05 6.65
CA VAL A 628 -17.34 -11.51 6.62
C VAL A 628 -16.43 -12.14 5.57
N ILE A 629 -15.58 -13.06 6.00
CA ILE A 629 -14.60 -13.75 5.16
C ILE A 629 -15.27 -14.91 4.42
N GLY A 630 -14.99 -15.07 3.12
CA GLY A 630 -15.50 -16.18 2.31
C GLY A 630 -16.92 -15.97 1.75
N GLY A 631 -17.50 -14.77 1.87
CA GLY A 631 -18.80 -14.43 1.29
C GLY A 631 -18.85 -14.57 -0.23
N ILE A 632 -19.92 -15.20 -0.74
CA ILE A 632 -20.16 -15.38 -2.19
C ILE A 632 -20.52 -14.05 -2.86
N ALA A 633 -21.28 -13.19 -2.16
CA ALA A 633 -21.50 -11.82 -2.57
C ALA A 633 -20.30 -10.95 -2.20
N LYS A 634 -20.15 -9.82 -2.88
CA LYS A 634 -19.18 -8.77 -2.54
C LYS A 634 -19.91 -7.44 -2.41
N GLU A 635 -19.33 -6.50 -1.67
CA GLU A 635 -19.84 -5.14 -1.61
C GLU A 635 -19.80 -4.48 -2.99
N SER A 636 -20.91 -3.87 -3.39
CA SER A 636 -20.96 -3.08 -4.62
C SER A 636 -20.04 -1.86 -4.49
N PRO A 637 -19.10 -1.62 -5.43
CA PRO A 637 -18.22 -0.44 -5.41
C PRO A 637 -19.02 0.86 -5.29
N LEU A 638 -18.72 1.69 -4.28
CA LEU A 638 -19.23 3.05 -4.23
C LEU A 638 -18.54 3.92 -5.29
N ASN A 639 -19.26 4.87 -5.85
CA ASN A 639 -18.73 5.85 -6.80
C ASN A 639 -18.49 7.17 -6.07
N ILE A 640 -17.24 7.45 -5.75
CA ILE A 640 -16.83 8.53 -4.86
C ILE A 640 -16.09 9.59 -5.69
N VAL A 641 -16.58 10.83 -5.64
CA VAL A 641 -15.97 11.99 -6.30
C VAL A 641 -15.42 12.93 -5.24
N HIS A 642 -14.10 13.09 -5.20
CA HIS A 642 -13.48 14.12 -4.38
C HIS A 642 -13.42 15.44 -5.17
N ILE A 643 -13.85 16.54 -4.55
CA ILE A 643 -13.71 17.90 -5.09
C ILE A 643 -12.80 18.69 -4.16
N ALA A 644 -11.64 19.11 -4.69
CA ALA A 644 -10.57 19.73 -3.92
C ALA A 644 -9.78 20.75 -4.77
N VAL A 645 -8.85 21.46 -4.14
CA VAL A 645 -7.98 22.47 -4.79
C VAL A 645 -6.49 22.20 -4.59
N GLU A 646 -6.14 21.18 -3.78
CA GLU A 646 -4.78 20.62 -3.67
C GLU A 646 -4.83 19.12 -3.96
N MET A 647 -3.77 18.58 -4.54
CA MET A 647 -3.51 17.13 -4.68
C MET A 647 -1.99 16.91 -4.69
N ALA A 648 -1.48 15.94 -3.92
CA ALA A 648 -0.07 15.56 -3.98
C ALA A 648 0.20 14.60 -5.16
N PRO A 649 1.37 14.69 -5.84
CA PRO A 649 2.44 15.69 -5.68
C PRO A 649 2.24 16.96 -6.54
N ILE A 650 1.22 16.99 -7.40
CA ILE A 650 1.06 17.94 -8.51
C ILE A 650 0.68 19.38 -8.13
N ALA A 651 -0.03 19.55 -7.02
CA ALA A 651 -0.67 20.79 -6.59
C ALA A 651 -0.74 20.83 -5.05
N LYS A 652 0.40 21.01 -4.37
CA LYS A 652 0.52 20.83 -2.91
C LYS A 652 1.04 22.09 -2.20
N VAL A 653 0.35 22.51 -1.15
CA VAL A 653 0.70 23.65 -0.27
C VAL A 653 0.70 23.23 1.22
N GLY A 654 -0.10 22.23 1.58
CA GLY A 654 -0.14 21.63 2.91
C GLY A 654 -0.42 20.13 2.87
N GLY A 655 -0.82 19.58 4.01
CA GLY A 655 -1.18 18.16 4.13
C GLY A 655 -2.51 17.79 3.47
N LEU A 656 -3.33 18.75 3.03
CA LEU A 656 -4.60 18.48 2.35
C LEU A 656 -4.36 17.70 1.06
N GLY A 657 -3.37 18.11 0.25
CA GLY A 657 -2.99 17.40 -0.96
C GLY A 657 -2.48 15.98 -0.70
N ASP A 658 -1.73 15.76 0.39
CA ASP A 658 -1.27 14.42 0.80
C ASP A 658 -2.44 13.52 1.21
N VAL A 659 -3.34 14.04 2.04
CA VAL A 659 -4.52 13.33 2.53
C VAL A 659 -5.44 12.95 1.37
N LEU A 660 -5.69 13.86 0.42
CA LEU A 660 -6.53 13.59 -0.74
C LEU A 660 -6.01 12.39 -1.54
N THR A 661 -4.74 12.44 -1.97
CA THR A 661 -4.13 11.37 -2.78
C THR A 661 -4.08 10.05 -2.00
N SER A 662 -3.64 10.08 -0.74
CA SER A 662 -3.44 8.87 0.07
C SER A 662 -4.76 8.18 0.45
N LEU A 663 -5.77 8.94 0.86
CA LEU A 663 -7.11 8.42 1.14
C LEU A 663 -7.74 7.85 -0.14
N SER A 664 -7.59 8.54 -1.27
CA SER A 664 -8.16 8.10 -2.54
C SER A 664 -7.55 6.77 -3.00
N ARG A 665 -6.22 6.59 -2.88
CA ARG A 665 -5.56 5.31 -3.20
C ARG A 665 -5.99 4.20 -2.24
N ALA A 666 -6.10 4.49 -0.94
CA ALA A 666 -6.55 3.51 0.05
C ALA A 666 -8.02 3.07 -0.14
N VAL A 667 -8.91 3.98 -0.55
CA VAL A 667 -10.31 3.65 -0.89
C VAL A 667 -10.41 2.89 -2.22
N GLN A 668 -9.54 3.18 -3.19
CA GLN A 668 -9.39 2.38 -4.41
C GLN A 668 -8.90 0.95 -4.11
N GLU A 669 -7.93 0.79 -3.18
CA GLU A 669 -7.47 -0.50 -2.66
C GLU A 669 -8.56 -1.30 -1.89
N LEU A 670 -9.62 -0.63 -1.43
CA LEU A 670 -10.82 -1.28 -0.85
C LEU A 670 -11.86 -1.67 -1.93
N ASN A 671 -11.50 -1.59 -3.22
CA ASN A 671 -12.34 -1.95 -4.37
C ASN A 671 -13.59 -1.04 -4.51
N HIS A 672 -13.40 0.28 -4.30
CA HIS A 672 -14.39 1.30 -4.62
C HIS A 672 -13.87 2.24 -5.74
N ASN A 673 -14.78 2.86 -6.48
CA ASN A 673 -14.46 3.72 -7.62
C ASN A 673 -14.19 5.15 -7.13
N VAL A 674 -12.94 5.62 -7.24
CA VAL A 674 -12.56 6.97 -6.82
C VAL A 674 -12.16 7.83 -8.03
N ASN A 675 -12.79 9.00 -8.16
CA ASN A 675 -12.44 10.04 -9.13
C ASN A 675 -12.17 11.35 -8.39
N ILE A 676 -11.23 12.15 -8.90
CA ILE A 676 -10.88 13.46 -8.34
C ILE A 676 -11.21 14.55 -9.37
N ILE A 677 -11.82 15.65 -8.93
CA ILE A 677 -11.98 16.87 -9.73
C ILE A 677 -11.10 17.96 -9.12
N LEU A 678 -10.26 18.57 -9.95
CA LEU A 678 -9.24 19.57 -9.56
C LEU A 678 -9.22 20.73 -10.59
N PRO A 679 -8.86 21.97 -10.20
CA PRO A 679 -8.61 23.04 -11.17
C PRO A 679 -7.33 22.77 -11.97
N LYS A 680 -7.33 23.05 -13.27
CA LYS A 680 -6.12 23.04 -14.11
C LYS A 680 -5.34 24.34 -13.92
N TYR A 681 -4.55 24.41 -12.85
CA TYR A 681 -3.62 25.52 -12.63
C TYR A 681 -2.54 25.59 -13.73
N ASP A 682 -2.03 26.79 -13.97
CA ASP A 682 -0.82 27.02 -14.77
C ASP A 682 0.46 26.44 -14.11
N CYS A 683 0.51 26.45 -12.78
CA CYS A 683 1.63 26.01 -11.96
C CYS A 683 1.61 24.51 -11.56
N LEU A 684 0.82 23.66 -12.24
CA LEU A 684 0.81 22.21 -12.01
C LEU A 684 2.16 21.56 -12.36
N LYS A 685 2.63 20.62 -11.53
CA LYS A 685 3.80 19.78 -11.86
C LYS A 685 3.40 18.66 -12.85
N PHE A 686 3.22 18.99 -14.14
CA PHE A 686 2.77 18.05 -15.17
C PHE A 686 3.61 16.76 -15.30
N ASN A 687 4.88 16.77 -14.88
CA ASN A 687 5.75 15.58 -14.87
C ASN A 687 5.25 14.41 -13.99
N HIS A 688 4.26 14.64 -13.13
CA HIS A 688 3.59 13.61 -12.31
C HIS A 688 2.14 13.35 -12.77
N VAL A 689 1.80 13.67 -14.02
CA VAL A 689 0.48 13.39 -14.61
C VAL A 689 0.65 12.48 -15.82
N GLU A 690 0.23 11.23 -15.68
CA GLU A 690 0.22 10.23 -16.75
C GLU A 690 -1.05 10.36 -17.60
N ASP A 691 -1.02 9.87 -18.85
CA ASP A 691 -2.15 9.77 -19.77
C ASP A 691 -2.99 11.06 -19.98
N LEU A 692 -2.39 12.24 -19.74
CA LEU A 692 -3.10 13.52 -19.76
C LEU A 692 -3.62 13.87 -21.16
N GLN A 693 -4.92 13.74 -21.34
CA GLN A 693 -5.62 13.91 -22.61
C GLN A 693 -6.83 14.83 -22.48
N TYR A 694 -7.17 15.54 -23.55
CA TYR A 694 -8.43 16.27 -23.64
C TYR A 694 -9.61 15.28 -23.68
N ASN A 695 -10.59 15.46 -22.79
CA ASN A 695 -11.77 14.59 -22.72
C ASN A 695 -13.00 15.21 -23.41
N ARG A 696 -13.30 16.47 -23.09
CA ARG A 696 -14.44 17.25 -23.60
C ARG A 696 -14.34 18.71 -23.18
N SER A 697 -15.27 19.55 -23.64
CA SER A 697 -15.51 20.87 -23.06
C SER A 697 -17.01 21.11 -22.88
N TYR A 698 -17.35 22.11 -22.08
CA TYR A 698 -18.72 22.56 -21.82
C TYR A 698 -18.73 24.06 -21.53
N SER A 699 -19.87 24.71 -21.74
CA SER A 699 -20.01 26.16 -21.52
C SER A 699 -20.72 26.42 -20.19
N TRP A 700 -20.07 27.15 -19.28
CA TRP A 700 -20.67 27.59 -18.02
C TRP A 700 -20.05 28.92 -17.56
N GLY A 701 -20.80 29.72 -16.79
CA GLY A 701 -20.28 30.97 -16.19
C GLY A 701 -19.80 32.01 -17.21
N GLY A 702 -20.29 31.96 -18.45
CA GLY A 702 -19.88 32.87 -19.53
C GLY A 702 -18.56 32.49 -20.23
N THR A 703 -18.03 31.28 -20.03
CA THR A 703 -16.81 30.81 -20.69
C THR A 703 -16.90 29.34 -21.09
N GLU A 704 -15.99 28.89 -21.97
CA GLU A 704 -15.73 27.46 -22.17
C GLU A 704 -14.89 26.93 -21.01
N ILE A 705 -15.21 25.72 -20.54
CA ILE A 705 -14.42 24.97 -19.57
C ILE A 705 -13.96 23.68 -20.26
N LYS A 706 -12.65 23.55 -20.47
CA LYS A 706 -12.06 22.33 -21.04
C LYS A 706 -11.80 21.33 -19.92
N VAL A 707 -12.15 20.08 -20.16
CA VAL A 707 -11.94 18.96 -19.25
C VAL A 707 -10.81 18.12 -19.79
N TRP A 708 -9.75 18.02 -19.01
CA TRP A 708 -8.65 17.10 -19.27
C TRP A 708 -8.77 15.92 -18.30
N LEU A 709 -8.53 14.70 -18.77
CA LEU A 709 -8.45 13.50 -17.94
C LEU A 709 -7.00 13.03 -17.95
N GLY A 710 -6.46 12.71 -16.78
CA GLY A 710 -5.17 12.05 -16.63
C GLY A 710 -5.14 11.18 -15.37
N LYS A 711 -4.01 10.52 -15.13
CA LYS A 711 -3.76 9.81 -13.87
C LYS A 711 -2.70 10.52 -13.05
N VAL A 712 -2.85 10.47 -11.74
CA VAL A 712 -1.85 10.92 -10.76
C VAL A 712 -1.81 9.87 -9.66
N GLU A 713 -0.65 9.27 -9.38
CA GLU A 713 -0.51 8.24 -8.33
C GLU A 713 -1.47 7.03 -8.50
N GLY A 714 -1.79 6.69 -9.76
CA GLY A 714 -2.76 5.64 -10.14
C GLY A 714 -4.24 6.07 -10.15
N LEU A 715 -4.55 7.29 -9.70
CA LEU A 715 -5.91 7.80 -9.53
C LEU A 715 -6.37 8.62 -10.73
N SER A 716 -7.63 8.46 -11.14
CA SER A 716 -8.24 9.24 -12.22
C SER A 716 -8.56 10.66 -11.78
N VAL A 717 -7.99 11.66 -12.48
CA VAL A 717 -8.15 13.09 -12.18
C VAL A 717 -8.74 13.83 -13.39
N TYR A 718 -9.87 14.50 -13.16
CA TYR A 718 -10.47 15.46 -14.08
C TYR A 718 -9.98 16.87 -13.75
N PHE A 719 -9.20 17.46 -14.66
CA PHE A 719 -8.71 18.82 -14.55
C PHE A 719 -9.62 19.77 -15.31
N LEU A 720 -10.26 20.71 -14.58
CA LEU A 720 -11.15 21.72 -15.17
C LEU A 720 -10.37 22.99 -15.51
N GLU A 721 -10.43 23.40 -16.78
CA GLU A 721 -9.71 24.55 -17.33
C GLU A 721 -10.66 25.60 -17.93
N PRO A 722 -11.18 26.52 -17.12
CA PRO A 722 -11.94 27.67 -17.60
C PRO A 722 -11.06 28.57 -18.48
N GLN A 723 -11.51 28.82 -19.71
CA GLN A 723 -10.75 29.63 -20.69
C GLN A 723 -10.79 31.14 -20.39
N ASN A 724 -11.30 31.54 -19.22
CA ASN A 724 -11.32 32.92 -18.70
C ASN A 724 -10.06 33.30 -17.91
N GLY A 725 -9.11 32.38 -17.73
CA GLY A 725 -7.82 32.63 -17.06
C GLY A 725 -7.85 32.69 -15.54
N MET A 726 -8.97 32.37 -14.86
CA MET A 726 -9.08 32.41 -13.38
C MET A 726 -8.06 31.52 -12.64
N PHE A 727 -7.46 30.55 -13.33
CA PHE A 727 -6.48 29.61 -12.77
C PHE A 727 -5.06 29.79 -13.33
N TRP A 728 -4.81 30.86 -14.09
CA TRP A 728 -3.49 31.25 -14.59
C TRP A 728 -2.91 32.37 -13.72
N ALA A 729 -2.56 32.02 -12.47
CA ALA A 729 -2.16 32.97 -11.42
C ALA A 729 -0.77 32.69 -10.83
N GLY A 730 -0.03 31.72 -11.37
CA GLY A 730 1.24 31.22 -10.85
C GLY A 730 1.16 30.53 -9.49
N CYS A 731 -0.01 30.45 -8.86
CA CYS A 731 -0.20 29.87 -7.53
C CYS A 731 -1.61 29.31 -7.28
N ILE A 732 -1.68 28.39 -6.31
CA ILE A 732 -2.92 27.77 -5.83
C ILE A 732 -3.68 28.76 -4.94
N TYR A 733 -3.05 29.25 -3.88
CA TYR A 733 -3.60 30.23 -2.92
C TYR A 733 -2.78 31.52 -2.88
N GLY A 734 -3.40 32.59 -2.37
CA GLY A 734 -2.77 33.89 -2.12
C GLY A 734 -3.27 35.00 -3.04
N CYS A 735 -4.18 34.70 -3.97
CA CYS A 735 -4.78 35.72 -4.83
C CYS A 735 -5.88 36.47 -4.08
N ARG A 736 -6.06 37.76 -4.38
CA ARG A 736 -7.09 38.61 -3.75
C ARG A 736 -8.52 38.12 -4.00
N ASN A 737 -8.71 37.26 -5.00
CA ASN A 737 -9.98 36.71 -5.46
C ASN A 737 -10.08 35.19 -5.28
N ASP A 738 -9.32 34.55 -4.38
CA ASP A 738 -9.39 33.10 -4.13
C ASP A 738 -10.82 32.59 -3.87
N GLY A 739 -11.65 33.37 -3.15
CA GLY A 739 -13.06 33.03 -2.92
C GLY A 739 -13.90 33.02 -4.21
N GLU A 740 -13.62 33.90 -5.16
CA GLU A 740 -14.29 33.93 -6.48
C GLU A 740 -13.80 32.77 -7.35
N ARG A 741 -12.48 32.55 -7.41
CA ARG A 741 -11.84 31.44 -8.14
C ARG A 741 -12.45 30.11 -7.70
N PHE A 742 -12.40 29.82 -6.39
CA PHE A 742 -12.88 28.53 -5.88
C PHE A 742 -14.41 28.41 -5.91
N GLY A 743 -15.15 29.51 -5.72
CA GLY A 743 -16.60 29.54 -5.93
C GLY A 743 -17.00 29.17 -7.37
N PHE A 744 -16.30 29.74 -8.37
CA PHE A 744 -16.48 29.39 -9.79
C PHE A 744 -16.16 27.92 -10.03
N PHE A 745 -15.03 27.40 -9.50
CA PHE A 745 -14.66 25.99 -9.65
C PHE A 745 -15.67 25.02 -9.01
N CYS A 746 -16.21 25.33 -7.84
CA CYS A 746 -17.20 24.47 -7.18
C CYS A 746 -18.49 24.33 -8.02
N HIS A 747 -18.96 25.42 -8.62
CA HIS A 747 -20.04 25.37 -9.60
C HIS A 747 -19.63 24.56 -10.83
N ALA A 748 -18.47 24.86 -11.43
CA ALA A 748 -17.99 24.18 -12.62
C ALA A 748 -17.89 22.65 -12.43
N ALA A 749 -17.45 22.19 -11.26
CA ALA A 749 -17.36 20.76 -10.93
C ALA A 749 -18.73 20.09 -10.80
N LEU A 750 -19.71 20.74 -10.19
CA LEU A 750 -21.10 20.26 -10.14
C LEU A 750 -21.76 20.27 -11.53
N GLU A 751 -21.50 21.30 -12.32
CA GLU A 751 -21.96 21.41 -13.70
C GLU A 751 -21.38 20.31 -14.60
N PHE A 752 -20.09 19.99 -14.42
CA PHE A 752 -19.44 18.87 -15.10
C PHE A 752 -20.11 17.53 -14.78
N LEU A 753 -20.39 17.26 -13.49
CA LEU A 753 -21.12 16.06 -13.07
C LEU A 753 -22.53 15.99 -13.69
N HIS A 754 -23.25 17.12 -13.71
CA HIS A 754 -24.57 17.22 -14.33
C HIS A 754 -24.54 16.97 -15.85
N GLN A 755 -23.70 17.71 -16.60
CA GLN A 755 -23.64 17.62 -18.06
C GLN A 755 -22.98 16.33 -18.59
N THR A 756 -22.20 15.62 -17.76
CA THR A 756 -21.73 14.27 -18.10
C THR A 756 -22.75 13.17 -17.80
N GLY A 757 -23.79 13.44 -17.02
CA GLY A 757 -24.68 12.42 -16.47
C GLY A 757 -23.97 11.49 -15.46
N TYR A 758 -22.86 11.93 -14.86
CA TYR A 758 -22.14 11.13 -13.87
C TYR A 758 -22.78 11.33 -12.49
N HIS A 759 -23.45 10.28 -12.00
CA HIS A 759 -24.16 10.27 -10.72
C HIS A 759 -23.34 9.50 -9.65
N PRO A 760 -22.44 10.16 -8.90
CA PRO A 760 -21.73 9.51 -7.81
C PRO A 760 -22.65 9.17 -6.64
N ASP A 761 -22.22 8.20 -5.82
CA ASP A 761 -22.80 7.91 -4.52
C ASP A 761 -22.43 8.98 -3.49
N ILE A 762 -21.16 9.41 -3.51
CA ILE A 762 -20.58 10.38 -2.57
C ILE A 762 -19.90 11.50 -3.36
N ILE A 763 -20.17 12.74 -2.98
CA ILE A 763 -19.31 13.88 -3.31
C ILE A 763 -18.60 14.31 -2.02
N HIS A 764 -17.28 14.14 -1.98
CA HIS A 764 -16.46 14.44 -0.82
C HIS A 764 -15.70 15.76 -1.02
N CYS A 765 -16.04 16.75 -0.21
CA CYS A 765 -15.51 18.10 -0.27
C CYS A 765 -14.45 18.32 0.82
N HIS A 766 -13.30 18.88 0.44
CA HIS A 766 -12.16 19.17 1.30
C HIS A 766 -12.01 20.68 1.56
N ASP A 767 -12.20 21.08 2.82
CA ASP A 767 -12.01 22.43 3.38
C ASP A 767 -12.81 23.60 2.73
N TRP A 768 -12.65 24.81 3.28
CA TRP A 768 -13.39 26.05 2.94
C TRP A 768 -13.39 26.42 1.45
N SER A 769 -12.41 25.93 0.70
CA SER A 769 -12.23 26.14 -0.74
C SER A 769 -13.18 25.29 -1.60
N SER A 770 -13.56 24.09 -1.14
CA SER A 770 -14.58 23.27 -1.81
C SER A 770 -15.95 23.34 -1.13
N ALA A 771 -16.03 23.93 0.07
CA ALA A 771 -17.25 24.16 0.83
C ALA A 771 -18.46 24.67 0.01
N PRO A 772 -18.31 25.54 -1.03
CA PRO A 772 -19.44 25.95 -1.86
C PRO A 772 -20.21 24.80 -2.52
N VAL A 773 -19.54 23.69 -2.88
CA VAL A 773 -20.20 22.50 -3.45
C VAL A 773 -21.36 22.03 -2.57
N ALA A 774 -21.19 22.04 -1.25
CA ALA A 774 -22.16 21.45 -0.32
C ALA A 774 -23.54 22.12 -0.39
N TRP A 775 -23.59 23.46 -0.43
CA TRP A 775 -24.86 24.16 -0.56
C TRP A 775 -25.34 24.25 -2.00
N LEU A 776 -24.45 24.52 -2.96
CA LEU A 776 -24.81 24.62 -4.38
C LEU A 776 -25.44 23.32 -4.91
N PHE A 777 -24.95 22.18 -4.45
CA PHE A 777 -25.53 20.87 -4.75
C PHE A 777 -26.98 20.76 -4.27
N LYS A 778 -27.26 21.07 -3.00
CA LYS A 778 -28.60 20.97 -2.40
C LYS A 778 -29.56 22.05 -2.93
N ASP A 779 -29.07 23.27 -3.11
CA ASP A 779 -29.84 24.43 -3.60
C ASP A 779 -30.26 24.27 -5.08
N HIS A 780 -29.41 23.64 -5.91
CA HIS A 780 -29.60 23.55 -7.36
C HIS A 780 -29.55 22.11 -7.90
N TYR A 781 -28.41 21.43 -7.81
CA TYR A 781 -28.14 20.23 -8.60
C TYR A 781 -28.92 18.97 -8.19
N VAL A 782 -29.43 18.90 -6.95
CA VAL A 782 -30.43 17.88 -6.55
C VAL A 782 -31.67 17.98 -7.45
N ASN A 783 -32.15 19.20 -7.73
CA ASN A 783 -33.30 19.46 -8.60
C ASN A 783 -32.97 19.25 -10.09
N TYR A 784 -31.69 19.34 -10.47
CA TYR A 784 -31.19 19.06 -11.82
C TYR A 784 -30.85 17.56 -12.04
N GLY A 785 -31.22 16.69 -11.10
CA GLY A 785 -31.15 15.23 -11.27
C GLY A 785 -29.95 14.53 -10.59
N LEU A 786 -29.05 15.24 -9.91
CA LEU A 786 -28.00 14.60 -9.09
C LEU A 786 -28.52 14.12 -7.71
N SER A 787 -29.83 13.83 -7.60
CA SER A 787 -30.56 13.62 -6.33
C SER A 787 -30.14 12.41 -5.49
N LYS A 788 -29.35 11.48 -6.06
CA LYS A 788 -28.84 10.29 -5.33
C LYS A 788 -27.56 10.56 -4.53
N ALA A 789 -26.77 11.56 -4.91
CA ALA A 789 -25.45 11.76 -4.33
C ALA A 789 -25.52 12.38 -2.93
N ARG A 790 -24.58 11.99 -2.05
CA ARG A 790 -24.49 12.47 -0.67
C ARG A 790 -23.24 13.31 -0.46
N ILE A 791 -23.37 14.42 0.24
CA ILE A 791 -22.28 15.35 0.51
C ILE A 791 -21.59 14.96 1.80
N VAL A 792 -20.30 14.67 1.70
CA VAL A 792 -19.39 14.52 2.86
C VAL A 792 -18.40 15.66 2.88
N PHE A 793 -18.17 16.27 4.04
CA PHE A 793 -17.27 17.44 4.18
C PHE A 793 -16.16 17.19 5.19
N THR A 794 -14.89 17.27 4.78
CA THR A 794 -13.73 17.22 5.70
C THR A 794 -13.13 18.60 5.91
N ILE A 795 -13.06 19.02 7.17
CA ILE A 795 -12.31 20.21 7.62
C ILE A 795 -10.87 19.79 7.90
N HIS A 796 -9.89 20.38 7.19
CA HIS A 796 -8.47 20.14 7.44
C HIS A 796 -7.85 21.21 8.34
N ASN A 797 -8.32 22.46 8.27
CA ASN A 797 -7.97 23.51 9.24
C ASN A 797 -9.08 24.57 9.41
N LEU A 798 -9.59 24.74 10.63
CA LEU A 798 -10.76 25.59 10.91
C LEU A 798 -10.45 27.10 10.95
N GLU A 799 -9.17 27.49 11.02
CA GLU A 799 -8.75 28.90 11.00
C GLU A 799 -9.05 29.60 9.67
N PHE A 800 -9.26 28.85 8.59
CA PHE A 800 -9.50 29.39 7.26
C PHE A 800 -10.96 29.26 6.85
N GLY A 801 -11.56 30.35 6.37
CA GLY A 801 -12.87 30.33 5.73
C GLY A 801 -14.02 29.82 6.62
N ALA A 802 -13.96 30.01 7.94
CA ALA A 802 -14.95 29.53 8.92
C ALA A 802 -16.42 29.84 8.57
N GLN A 803 -16.69 30.93 7.83
CA GLN A 803 -18.04 31.25 7.32
C GLN A 803 -18.51 30.26 6.23
N ASN A 804 -17.65 29.94 5.26
CA ASN A 804 -17.92 28.92 4.24
C ASN A 804 -18.04 27.53 4.87
N ILE A 805 -17.16 27.21 5.83
CA ILE A 805 -17.22 25.97 6.62
C ILE A 805 -18.58 25.86 7.32
N SER A 806 -19.00 26.89 8.06
CA SER A 806 -20.31 26.92 8.73
C SER A 806 -21.47 26.66 7.76
N LYS A 807 -21.45 27.26 6.56
CA LYS A 807 -22.46 26.97 5.54
C LYS A 807 -22.36 25.52 5.02
N ALA A 808 -21.18 24.99 4.73
CA ALA A 808 -21.03 23.59 4.29
C ALA A 808 -21.43 22.58 5.38
N MET A 809 -21.18 22.89 6.65
CA MET A 809 -21.64 22.09 7.81
C MET A 809 -23.16 22.05 7.90
N ALA A 810 -23.88 23.11 7.52
CA ALA A 810 -25.34 23.08 7.45
C ALA A 810 -25.85 22.12 6.37
N PHE A 811 -25.31 22.20 5.14
CA PHE A 811 -25.83 21.50 3.96
C PHE A 811 -25.28 20.09 3.68
N SER A 812 -24.15 19.70 4.29
CA SER A 812 -23.59 18.34 4.17
C SER A 812 -24.47 17.27 4.83
N ASP A 813 -24.49 16.05 4.29
CA ASP A 813 -25.20 14.91 4.90
C ASP A 813 -24.41 14.38 6.12
N LYS A 814 -23.08 14.25 5.98
CA LYS A 814 -22.13 13.94 7.06
C LYS A 814 -20.90 14.86 6.98
N ALA A 815 -20.28 15.15 8.12
CA ALA A 815 -19.07 15.96 8.19
C ALA A 815 -18.01 15.30 9.09
N THR A 816 -16.75 15.65 8.86
CA THR A 816 -15.62 15.16 9.65
C THR A 816 -14.45 16.14 9.72
N THR A 817 -13.51 15.89 10.63
CA THR A 817 -12.20 16.52 10.67
C THR A 817 -11.13 15.48 11.01
N VAL A 818 -9.88 15.85 10.79
CA VAL A 818 -8.73 14.93 10.65
C VAL A 818 -8.18 14.32 11.97
N SER A 819 -8.97 14.35 13.08
CA SER A 819 -8.60 13.81 14.39
C SER A 819 -9.81 13.71 15.36
N PRO A 820 -9.97 12.60 16.11
CA PRO A 820 -10.90 12.49 17.24
C PRO A 820 -10.74 13.55 18.35
N THR A 821 -9.51 13.92 18.71
CA THR A 821 -9.26 14.94 19.73
C THR A 821 -9.50 16.36 19.21
N TYR A 822 -9.06 16.67 17.98
CA TYR A 822 -9.31 17.98 17.37
C TYR A 822 -10.81 18.22 17.15
N ALA A 823 -11.58 17.18 16.78
CA ALA A 823 -13.04 17.26 16.70
C ALA A 823 -13.67 17.73 18.04
N LYS A 824 -13.12 17.30 19.18
CA LYS A 824 -13.54 17.72 20.53
C LYS A 824 -13.04 19.13 20.87
N GLU A 825 -11.80 19.48 20.51
CA GLU A 825 -11.25 20.83 20.68
C GLU A 825 -12.08 21.90 19.94
N VAL A 826 -12.56 21.60 18.72
CA VAL A 826 -13.37 22.54 17.91
C VAL A 826 -14.88 22.44 18.14
N ALA A 827 -15.38 21.49 18.94
CA ALA A 827 -16.81 21.22 19.11
C ALA A 827 -17.62 22.44 19.59
N GLY A 828 -16.99 23.33 20.37
CA GLY A 828 -17.60 24.58 20.86
C GLY A 828 -17.59 25.74 19.86
N ASN A 829 -16.98 25.60 18.68
CA ASN A 829 -16.96 26.65 17.66
C ASN A 829 -18.35 26.83 17.03
N GLY A 830 -18.80 28.08 16.83
CA GLY A 830 -20.12 28.39 16.27
C GLY A 830 -20.39 27.83 14.86
N ALA A 831 -19.34 27.49 14.09
CA ALA A 831 -19.47 26.81 12.80
C ALA A 831 -19.76 25.30 12.92
N ILE A 832 -19.51 24.71 14.10
CA ILE A 832 -19.50 23.25 14.34
C ILE A 832 -20.59 22.85 15.35
N ALA A 833 -20.75 23.60 16.43
CA ALA A 833 -21.66 23.31 17.54
C ALA A 833 -23.12 22.99 17.12
N PRO A 834 -23.73 23.68 16.12
CA PRO A 834 -25.08 23.35 15.66
C PRO A 834 -25.20 22.01 14.89
N HIS A 835 -24.07 21.35 14.59
CA HIS A 835 -23.97 20.24 13.65
C HIS A 835 -23.22 19.02 14.22
N LEU A 836 -22.98 18.99 15.53
CA LEU A 836 -22.23 17.91 16.21
C LEU A 836 -22.81 16.51 15.96
N TYR A 837 -24.14 16.38 15.84
CA TYR A 837 -24.85 15.11 15.56
C TYR A 837 -24.44 14.43 14.23
N LYS A 838 -23.71 15.13 13.36
CA LYS A 838 -23.18 14.59 12.09
C LYS A 838 -21.69 14.89 11.89
N PHE A 839 -20.97 15.31 12.93
CA PHE A 839 -19.56 15.70 12.87
C PHE A 839 -18.65 14.72 13.61
N HIS A 840 -17.70 14.13 12.89
CA HIS A 840 -16.88 13.01 13.38
C HIS A 840 -15.39 13.38 13.33
N GLY A 841 -14.56 12.78 14.19
CA GLY A 841 -13.11 12.87 14.05
C GLY A 841 -12.52 11.59 13.49
N ILE A 842 -11.95 11.62 12.29
CA ILE A 842 -11.26 10.49 11.67
C ILE A 842 -9.80 10.88 11.50
N LEU A 843 -8.90 10.10 12.07
CA LEU A 843 -7.46 10.38 12.07
C LEU A 843 -6.86 10.14 10.68
N ASN A 844 -5.96 11.02 10.20
CA ASN A 844 -5.24 10.76 8.94
C ASN A 844 -4.22 9.63 9.08
N GLY A 845 -3.99 8.90 7.98
CA GLY A 845 -2.78 8.08 7.81
C GLY A 845 -1.68 8.83 7.04
N ILE A 846 -0.53 8.17 6.87
CA ILE A 846 0.49 8.50 5.87
C ILE A 846 0.47 7.49 4.71
N ASP A 847 0.97 7.89 3.54
CA ASP A 847 1.24 6.98 2.43
C ASP A 847 2.53 6.18 2.69
N PRO A 848 2.48 4.84 2.83
CA PRO A 848 3.65 4.01 3.08
C PRO A 848 4.49 3.74 1.84
N ASP A 849 4.09 4.18 0.63
CA ASP A 849 4.95 4.16 -0.57
C ASP A 849 5.80 5.44 -0.71
N ILE A 850 5.23 6.60 -0.36
CA ILE A 850 5.99 7.87 -0.31
C ILE A 850 6.96 7.87 0.87
N TRP A 851 6.55 7.29 2.01
CA TRP A 851 7.32 7.31 3.26
C TRP A 851 7.82 5.91 3.65
N ASP A 852 8.73 5.34 2.85
CA ASP A 852 9.34 4.03 3.12
C ASP A 852 10.87 4.07 3.23
N PRO A 853 11.48 3.98 4.44
CA PRO A 853 12.93 3.90 4.57
C PRO A 853 13.56 2.65 3.93
N TYR A 854 12.77 1.64 3.52
CA TYR A 854 13.27 0.50 2.75
C TYR A 854 13.38 0.78 1.23
N ASN A 855 12.63 1.76 0.71
CA ASN A 855 12.60 2.12 -0.72
C ASN A 855 12.96 3.59 -1.04
N ASP A 856 13.15 4.43 -0.02
CA ASP A 856 13.52 5.83 -0.14
C ASP A 856 14.93 6.03 -0.73
N GLN A 857 14.95 6.54 -1.96
CA GLN A 857 16.14 6.80 -2.77
C GLN A 857 16.99 7.97 -2.25
N PHE A 858 16.50 8.76 -1.29
CA PHE A 858 17.24 9.86 -0.67
C PHE A 858 18.11 9.41 0.52
N LEU A 859 18.07 8.13 0.90
CA LEU A 859 18.85 7.57 1.99
C LEU A 859 20.17 6.94 1.52
N PRO A 860 21.27 7.07 2.29
CA PRO A 860 22.54 6.41 1.96
C PRO A 860 22.50 4.90 2.21
N VAL A 861 21.59 4.42 3.07
CA VAL A 861 21.36 3.01 3.41
C VAL A 861 19.87 2.82 3.63
N HIS A 862 19.23 1.95 2.86
CA HIS A 862 17.84 1.54 3.07
C HIS A 862 17.70 0.70 4.35
N TYR A 863 16.63 0.88 5.12
CA TYR A 863 16.43 0.14 6.38
C TYR A 863 14.97 -0.17 6.71
N THR A 864 14.81 -1.13 7.61
CA THR A 864 13.54 -1.57 8.22
C THR A 864 13.65 -1.47 9.75
N SER A 865 12.62 -1.91 10.49
CA SER A 865 12.70 -2.03 11.95
C SER A 865 13.77 -3.05 12.42
N GLU A 866 14.25 -3.92 11.53
CA GLU A 866 15.29 -4.93 11.79
C GLU A 866 16.70 -4.31 11.92
N ASN A 867 17.03 -3.32 11.07
CA ASN A 867 18.35 -2.68 11.00
C ASN A 867 18.33 -1.16 11.23
N VAL A 868 17.26 -0.64 11.85
CA VAL A 868 17.01 0.79 12.11
C VAL A 868 18.21 1.55 12.68
N VAL A 869 18.95 0.96 13.64
CA VAL A 869 20.10 1.63 14.29
C VAL A 869 21.23 1.92 13.29
N GLU A 870 21.47 1.03 12.33
CA GLU A 870 22.49 1.22 11.30
C GLU A 870 22.03 2.23 10.24
N GLY A 871 20.79 2.10 9.74
CA GLY A 871 20.22 3.00 8.75
C GLY A 871 20.12 4.45 9.24
N LYS A 872 19.63 4.66 10.47
CA LYS A 872 19.57 5.99 11.10
C LYS A 872 20.96 6.58 11.33
N ARG A 873 21.95 5.77 11.75
CA ARG A 873 23.35 6.23 11.87
C ARG A 873 23.91 6.70 10.53
N ALA A 874 23.76 5.92 9.47
CA ALA A 874 24.23 6.29 8.13
C ALA A 874 23.54 7.57 7.62
N ALA A 875 22.22 7.69 7.81
CA ALA A 875 21.47 8.89 7.49
C ALA A 875 21.91 10.12 8.32
N LYS A 876 22.23 9.93 9.61
CA LYS A 876 22.71 10.97 10.53
C LYS A 876 24.09 11.49 10.12
N GLU A 877 25.02 10.60 9.77
CA GLU A 877 26.34 10.98 9.27
C GLU A 877 26.27 11.71 7.92
N ALA A 878 25.38 11.28 7.01
CA ALA A 878 25.13 11.95 5.73
C ALA A 878 24.41 13.31 5.90
N LEU A 879 23.48 13.42 6.85
CA LEU A 879 22.83 14.69 7.22
C LEU A 879 23.83 15.69 7.79
N GLN A 880 24.72 15.24 8.68
CA GLN A 880 25.79 16.05 9.23
C GLN A 880 26.73 16.54 8.12
N GLU A 881 27.10 15.68 7.18
CA GLU A 881 27.93 16.04 6.01
C GLU A 881 27.26 17.06 5.09
N ARG A 882 26.02 16.79 4.64
CA ARG A 882 25.26 17.66 3.73
C ARG A 882 25.03 19.06 4.30
N LEU A 883 24.97 19.20 5.62
CA LEU A 883 24.72 20.46 6.31
C LEU A 883 25.97 21.13 6.91
N GLY A 884 27.15 20.51 6.79
CA GLY A 884 28.41 21.02 7.34
C GLY A 884 28.50 20.96 8.87
N LEU A 885 27.67 20.14 9.51
CA LEU A 885 27.73 19.89 10.95
C LEU A 885 28.90 18.95 11.29
N LYS A 886 29.31 18.97 12.55
CA LYS A 886 30.33 18.06 13.07
C LYS A 886 29.81 16.62 13.04
N LYS A 887 30.56 15.72 12.40
CA LYS A 887 30.31 14.26 12.46
C LYS A 887 30.59 13.74 13.87
N THR A 888 29.53 13.47 14.63
CA THR A 888 29.56 13.01 16.04
C THR A 888 28.26 12.30 16.40
N ASP A 889 28.31 11.25 17.23
CA ASP A 889 27.09 10.72 17.87
C ASP A 889 26.73 11.58 19.10
N LEU A 890 25.94 12.62 18.84
CA LEU A 890 25.24 13.46 19.81
C LEU A 890 23.74 13.46 19.43
N PRO A 891 22.80 13.63 20.37
CA PRO A 891 21.37 13.60 20.07
C PRO A 891 21.00 14.72 19.09
N LEU A 892 20.42 14.37 17.94
CA LEU A 892 20.03 15.30 16.89
C LEU A 892 18.51 15.51 16.88
N VAL A 893 18.09 16.77 17.05
CA VAL A 893 16.68 17.20 17.00
C VAL A 893 16.39 17.82 15.62
N GLY A 894 15.52 17.18 14.84
CA GLY A 894 15.00 17.71 13.58
C GLY A 894 13.69 18.48 13.78
N ILE A 895 13.50 19.53 12.98
CA ILE A 895 12.30 20.38 12.99
C ILE A 895 11.89 20.61 11.53
N ILE A 896 10.80 19.99 11.06
CA ILE A 896 10.29 20.13 9.69
C ILE A 896 8.90 20.76 9.74
N THR A 897 8.77 22.05 9.43
CA THR A 897 7.48 22.76 9.47
C THR A 897 7.48 24.08 8.73
N ARG A 898 6.31 24.53 8.25
CA ARG A 898 6.08 25.96 7.94
C ARG A 898 6.27 26.81 9.20
N LEU A 899 6.89 27.98 9.07
CA LEU A 899 7.17 28.88 10.19
C LEU A 899 6.02 29.88 10.36
N THR A 900 4.97 29.47 11.07
CA THR A 900 3.77 30.28 11.37
C THR A 900 3.42 30.22 12.86
N GLN A 901 2.60 31.15 13.35
CA GLN A 901 2.22 31.18 14.78
C GLN A 901 1.55 29.88 15.26
N GLN A 902 0.72 29.25 14.42
CA GLN A 902 0.16 27.91 14.66
C GLN A 902 1.24 26.89 15.09
N LYS A 903 2.40 26.93 14.44
CA LYS A 903 3.49 25.96 14.61
C LYS A 903 4.44 26.32 15.75
N GLY A 904 4.05 27.27 16.61
CA GLY A 904 4.76 27.58 17.85
C GLY A 904 6.16 28.16 17.62
N ILE A 905 6.31 29.14 16.71
CA ILE A 905 7.64 29.71 16.37
C ILE A 905 8.47 30.18 17.57
N HIS A 906 7.85 30.63 18.66
CA HIS A 906 8.55 30.99 19.89
C HIS A 906 9.06 29.76 20.66
N LEU A 907 8.29 28.66 20.66
CA LEU A 907 8.68 27.35 21.20
C LEU A 907 9.78 26.70 20.35
N ILE A 908 9.73 26.84 19.03
CA ILE A 908 10.81 26.42 18.10
C ILE A 908 12.12 27.17 18.43
N LYS A 909 12.06 28.51 18.52
CA LYS A 909 13.23 29.34 18.88
C LYS A 909 13.83 28.93 20.23
N HIS A 910 12.99 28.66 21.23
CA HIS A 910 13.42 28.18 22.55
C HIS A 910 14.07 26.78 22.49
N ALA A 911 13.41 25.82 21.83
CA ALA A 911 13.89 24.44 21.68
C ALA A 911 15.25 24.33 21.00
N ILE A 912 15.54 25.20 20.03
CA ILE A 912 16.85 25.28 19.36
C ILE A 912 17.96 25.56 20.38
N TRP A 913 17.78 26.56 21.25
CA TRP A 913 18.74 26.85 22.31
C TRP A 913 18.80 25.73 23.35
N ARG A 914 17.65 25.22 23.80
CA ARG A 914 17.61 24.13 24.80
C ARG A 914 18.33 22.86 24.34
N THR A 915 18.25 22.55 23.05
CA THR A 915 18.97 21.41 22.46
C THR A 915 20.48 21.61 22.51
N LEU A 916 20.96 22.84 22.25
CA LEU A 916 22.38 23.18 22.31
C LEU A 916 22.91 23.21 23.75
N ASP A 917 22.11 23.67 24.72
CA ASP A 917 22.41 23.62 26.16
C ASP A 917 22.53 22.17 26.66
N ARG A 918 21.67 21.27 26.16
CA ARG A 918 21.71 19.82 26.43
C ARG A 918 22.78 19.06 25.63
N ASN A 919 23.73 19.78 25.03
CA ASN A 919 24.84 19.23 24.22
C ASN A 919 24.37 18.36 23.02
N GLY A 920 23.19 18.67 22.46
CA GLY A 920 22.70 18.08 21.21
C GLY A 920 23.14 18.85 19.97
N GLN A 921 22.64 18.37 18.82
CA GLN A 921 22.64 19.07 17.53
C GLN A 921 21.19 19.36 17.10
N VAL A 922 20.99 20.38 16.27
CA VAL A 922 19.65 20.79 15.82
C VAL A 922 19.62 21.18 14.34
N VAL A 923 18.65 20.63 13.63
CA VAL A 923 18.39 20.93 12.21
C VAL A 923 16.95 21.38 12.03
N LEU A 924 16.77 22.52 11.37
CA LEU A 924 15.45 23.03 11.00
C LEU A 924 15.32 23.14 9.48
N LEU A 925 14.19 22.68 8.93
CA LEU A 925 13.81 22.84 7.53
C LEU A 925 12.41 23.48 7.47
N GLY A 926 12.31 24.66 6.85
CA GLY A 926 11.04 25.35 6.71
C GLY A 926 11.12 26.87 6.49
N SER A 927 10.18 27.40 5.73
CA SER A 927 10.04 28.84 5.44
C SER A 927 8.82 29.46 6.10
N ALA A 928 8.84 30.79 6.26
CA ALA A 928 7.72 31.60 6.74
C ALA A 928 7.05 32.36 5.57
N PRO A 929 5.70 32.32 5.44
CA PRO A 929 4.98 33.18 4.50
C PRO A 929 5.01 34.68 4.87
N ASP A 930 5.24 35.01 6.15
CA ASP A 930 5.43 36.40 6.61
C ASP A 930 6.91 36.77 6.52
N PRO A 931 7.30 37.76 5.69
CA PRO A 931 8.70 38.17 5.54
C PRO A 931 9.38 38.60 6.84
N ARG A 932 8.62 39.07 7.84
CA ARG A 932 9.15 39.45 9.15
C ARG A 932 9.59 38.21 9.92
N ILE A 933 8.76 37.17 9.92
CA ILE A 933 9.07 35.88 10.55
C ILE A 933 10.23 35.20 9.78
N GLN A 934 10.27 35.29 8.45
CA GLN A 934 11.39 34.79 7.66
C GLN A 934 12.71 35.48 8.05
N ASN A 935 12.74 36.82 8.11
CA ASN A 935 13.91 37.59 8.49
C ASN A 935 14.35 37.32 9.95
N ASP A 936 13.40 37.14 10.87
CA ASP A 936 13.65 36.71 12.25
C ASP A 936 14.45 35.39 12.31
N PHE A 937 14.06 34.40 11.50
CA PHE A 937 14.76 33.11 11.44
C PHE A 937 16.08 33.19 10.65
N VAL A 938 16.20 34.06 9.64
CA VAL A 938 17.49 34.36 8.96
C VAL A 938 18.49 34.96 9.95
N ASN A 939 18.06 35.92 10.78
CA ASN A 939 18.90 36.53 11.81
C ASN A 939 19.38 35.50 12.85
N LEU A 940 18.46 34.62 13.30
CA LEU A 940 18.80 33.50 14.18
C LEU A 940 19.76 32.50 13.51
N ALA A 941 19.57 32.18 12.22
CA ALA A 941 20.46 31.30 11.47
C ALA A 941 21.89 31.88 11.37
N ASN A 942 22.03 33.19 11.15
CA ASN A 942 23.32 33.88 11.11
C ASN A 942 24.02 33.89 12.49
N GLN A 943 23.26 34.14 13.58
CA GLN A 943 23.77 34.05 14.95
C GLN A 943 24.24 32.63 15.29
N LEU A 944 23.44 31.61 14.95
CA LEU A 944 23.77 30.21 15.19
C LEU A 944 24.96 29.75 14.34
N HIS A 945 25.04 30.11 13.07
CA HIS A 945 26.19 29.78 12.23
C HIS A 945 27.50 30.35 12.80
N SER A 946 27.43 31.55 13.38
CA SER A 946 28.59 32.26 13.95
C SER A 946 29.06 31.73 15.31
N THR A 947 28.21 31.02 16.06
CA THR A 947 28.46 30.60 17.46
C THR A 947 28.38 29.09 17.68
N HIS A 948 27.64 28.40 16.83
CA HIS A 948 27.20 27.00 16.94
C HIS A 948 27.15 26.31 15.56
N GLY A 949 27.89 26.82 14.56
CA GLY A 949 27.82 26.34 13.18
C GLY A 949 28.21 24.87 12.98
N ASP A 950 28.85 24.24 13.96
CA ASP A 950 29.18 22.81 14.00
C ASP A 950 28.07 21.93 14.62
N ARG A 951 27.04 22.55 15.22
CA ARG A 951 25.92 21.88 15.90
C ARG A 951 24.52 22.32 15.47
N ALA A 952 24.36 23.48 14.83
CA ALA A 952 23.05 24.04 14.45
C ALA A 952 22.98 24.45 12.97
N ARG A 953 21.92 24.03 12.26
CA ARG A 953 21.64 24.46 10.87
C ARG A 953 20.15 24.76 10.65
N LEU A 954 19.87 25.94 10.10
CA LEU A 954 18.52 26.39 9.72
C LEU A 954 18.45 26.52 8.19
N CYS A 955 17.66 25.67 7.55
CA CYS A 955 17.41 25.63 6.10
C CYS A 955 16.03 26.25 5.81
N LEU A 956 16.01 27.53 5.44
CA LEU A 956 14.79 28.35 5.44
C LEU A 956 14.02 28.33 4.11
N THR A 957 14.01 27.16 3.45
CA THR A 957 13.45 26.88 2.12
C THR A 957 12.71 25.53 2.12
N TYR A 958 12.11 25.15 1.00
CA TYR A 958 11.67 23.78 0.75
C TYR A 958 12.82 22.98 0.11
N ASP A 959 13.10 21.77 0.61
CA ASP A 959 14.06 20.81 0.07
C ASP A 959 13.55 19.40 0.42
N GLU A 960 12.92 18.75 -0.56
CA GLU A 960 12.22 17.47 -0.38
C GLU A 960 13.20 16.32 -0.06
N PRO A 961 14.30 16.11 -0.82
CA PRO A 961 15.36 15.16 -0.43
C PRO A 961 15.99 15.42 0.93
N LEU A 962 16.07 16.68 1.40
CA LEU A 962 16.58 16.98 2.74
C LEU A 962 15.55 16.63 3.82
N SER A 963 14.25 16.76 3.56
CA SER A 963 13.21 16.41 4.53
C SER A 963 13.25 14.92 4.89
N HIS A 964 13.38 14.05 3.89
CA HIS A 964 13.59 12.61 4.06
C HIS A 964 14.85 12.31 4.89
N LEU A 965 15.99 12.92 4.52
CA LEU A 965 17.25 12.73 5.24
C LEU A 965 17.21 13.26 6.69
N ILE A 966 16.41 14.29 6.99
CA ILE A 966 16.15 14.76 8.37
C ILE A 966 15.27 13.76 9.12
N TYR A 967 14.18 13.24 8.52
CA TYR A 967 13.35 12.21 9.16
C TYR A 967 14.14 10.94 9.48
N ALA A 968 15.08 10.55 8.62
CA ALA A 968 15.95 9.41 8.85
C ALA A 968 17.10 9.69 9.85
N GLY A 969 17.82 10.80 9.67
CA GLY A 969 19.06 11.10 10.39
C GLY A 969 18.88 11.79 11.76
N SER A 970 17.67 12.23 12.10
CA SER A 970 17.39 12.74 13.46
C SER A 970 17.19 11.58 14.45
N ASP A 971 17.52 11.83 15.72
CA ASP A 971 17.07 10.97 16.82
C ASP A 971 15.64 11.37 17.25
N PHE A 972 15.35 12.68 17.24
CA PHE A 972 14.08 13.27 17.65
C PHE A 972 13.49 14.18 16.57
N ILE A 973 12.16 14.22 16.45
CA ILE A 973 11.45 15.22 15.64
C ILE A 973 10.50 16.03 16.53
N LEU A 974 10.75 17.34 16.63
CA LEU A 974 9.97 18.25 17.48
C LEU A 974 8.79 18.87 16.73
N VAL A 975 7.58 18.75 17.29
CA VAL A 975 6.34 19.37 16.76
C VAL A 975 5.65 20.17 17.88
N PRO A 976 6.06 21.43 18.13
CA PRO A 976 5.61 22.22 19.28
C PRO A 976 4.39 23.10 18.92
N SER A 977 3.43 22.54 18.19
CA SER A 977 2.29 23.28 17.65
C SER A 977 1.32 23.78 18.73
N ILE A 978 0.86 25.03 18.58
CA ILE A 978 -0.14 25.67 19.45
C ILE A 978 -1.52 25.02 19.27
N PHE A 979 -1.83 24.59 18.05
CA PHE A 979 -2.90 23.65 17.72
C PHE A 979 -2.51 22.88 16.46
N GLU A 980 -2.89 21.62 16.36
CA GLU A 980 -2.56 20.77 15.22
C GLU A 980 -3.76 19.88 14.85
N PRO A 981 -4.48 20.17 13.76
CA PRO A 981 -5.66 19.40 13.37
C PRO A 981 -5.37 17.90 13.25
N CYS A 982 -4.21 17.53 12.68
CA CYS A 982 -3.70 16.16 12.76
C CYS A 982 -2.18 16.12 12.94
N GLY A 983 -1.47 16.76 11.99
CA GLY A 983 -0.04 16.58 11.82
C GLY A 983 0.27 15.29 11.04
N LEU A 984 1.16 15.39 10.06
CA LEU A 984 1.75 14.22 9.38
C LEU A 984 3.21 14.02 9.81
N THR A 985 3.90 15.10 10.19
CA THR A 985 5.32 15.14 10.59
C THR A 985 5.69 14.10 11.65
N GLN A 986 4.83 13.88 12.65
CA GLN A 986 5.05 12.89 13.71
C GLN A 986 4.82 11.45 13.24
N LEU A 987 3.90 11.23 12.30
CA LEU A 987 3.67 9.92 11.67
C LEU A 987 4.85 9.53 10.79
N THR A 988 5.32 10.46 9.95
CA THR A 988 6.53 10.28 9.15
C THR A 988 7.76 10.07 10.03
N ALA A 989 7.90 10.82 11.14
CA ALA A 989 9.00 10.61 12.09
C ALA A 989 9.04 9.17 12.63
N MET A 990 7.90 8.67 13.13
CA MET A 990 7.78 7.30 13.64
C MET A 990 8.08 6.25 12.56
N ARG A 991 7.59 6.45 11.33
CA ARG A 991 7.87 5.58 10.18
C ARG A 991 9.36 5.46 9.83
N TYR A 992 10.16 6.49 10.12
CA TYR A 992 11.63 6.53 9.96
C TYR A 992 12.39 6.28 11.27
N GLY A 993 11.73 5.75 12.30
CA GLY A 993 12.34 5.43 13.60
C GLY A 993 12.81 6.65 14.41
N SER A 994 12.41 7.87 14.03
CA SER A 994 12.67 9.10 14.78
C SER A 994 11.60 9.34 15.83
N ILE A 995 12.00 9.64 17.05
CA ILE A 995 11.06 9.72 18.17
C ILE A 995 10.38 11.10 18.20
N PRO A 996 9.05 11.18 18.12
CA PRO A 996 8.34 12.44 18.14
C PRO A 996 8.36 13.08 19.55
N VAL A 997 8.60 14.39 19.58
CA VAL A 997 8.53 15.24 20.79
C VAL A 997 7.48 16.31 20.52
N VAL A 998 6.29 16.21 21.14
CA VAL A 998 5.11 16.96 20.70
C VAL A 998 4.38 17.67 21.85
N ARG A 999 3.62 18.71 21.51
CA ARG A 999 2.62 19.26 22.43
C ARG A 999 1.33 18.43 22.35
N LYS A 1000 0.68 18.16 23.49
CA LYS A 1000 -0.65 17.51 23.53
C LYS A 1000 -1.72 18.48 23.00
N THR A 1001 -2.10 18.32 21.72
CA THR A 1001 -3.23 19.00 21.07
C THR A 1001 -3.62 18.27 19.80
N GLY A 1002 -4.91 18.25 19.47
CA GLY A 1002 -5.47 17.61 18.29
C GLY A 1002 -4.90 16.22 17.99
N GLY A 1003 -4.58 15.96 16.72
CA GLY A 1003 -4.05 14.65 16.31
C GLY A 1003 -2.64 14.32 16.83
N LEU A 1004 -1.88 15.30 17.34
CA LEU A 1004 -0.60 15.00 18.03
C LEU A 1004 -0.84 14.22 19.31
N TYR A 1005 -1.94 14.50 20.01
CA TYR A 1005 -2.34 13.70 21.18
C TYR A 1005 -2.90 12.33 20.76
N ASP A 1006 -3.69 12.25 19.69
CA ASP A 1006 -4.23 10.95 19.22
C ASP A 1006 -3.13 9.99 18.70
N THR A 1007 -2.02 10.53 18.19
CA THR A 1007 -0.94 9.75 17.55
C THR A 1007 0.27 9.48 18.44
N VAL A 1008 0.61 10.41 19.34
CA VAL A 1008 1.76 10.26 20.25
C VAL A 1008 1.29 9.90 21.65
N PHE A 1009 1.76 8.75 22.12
CA PHE A 1009 1.55 8.22 23.46
C PHE A 1009 2.87 8.38 24.24
N ASP A 1010 2.81 9.16 25.31
CA ASP A 1010 3.93 9.43 26.20
C ASP A 1010 4.48 8.16 26.87
N VAL A 1011 5.78 7.93 26.73
CA VAL A 1011 6.50 6.78 27.28
C VAL A 1011 6.42 6.64 28.80
N ASP A 1012 6.18 7.72 29.54
CA ASP A 1012 6.02 7.68 30.99
C ASP A 1012 4.55 7.55 31.40
N HIS A 1013 3.65 8.29 30.72
CA HIS A 1013 2.30 8.59 31.23
C HIS A 1013 1.13 7.92 30.48
N ASP A 1014 1.28 7.52 29.22
CA ASP A 1014 0.14 7.08 28.37
C ASP A 1014 0.02 5.56 28.19
N LYS A 1015 0.67 4.74 29.04
CA LYS A 1015 0.73 3.26 28.88
C LYS A 1015 -0.64 2.59 28.77
N GLU A 1016 -1.63 3.06 29.50
CA GLU A 1016 -3.00 2.54 29.44
C GLU A 1016 -3.74 3.02 28.17
N ARG A 1017 -3.51 4.28 27.77
CA ARG A 1017 -4.09 4.88 26.55
C ARG A 1017 -3.54 4.23 25.28
N ALA A 1018 -2.26 3.87 25.26
CA ALA A 1018 -1.61 3.10 24.20
C ALA A 1018 -2.18 1.67 24.12
N ARG A 1019 -2.26 0.98 25.26
CA ARG A 1019 -2.84 -0.38 25.36
C ARG A 1019 -4.29 -0.43 24.85
N ALA A 1020 -5.11 0.57 25.18
CA ALA A 1020 -6.49 0.67 24.69
C ALA A 1020 -6.60 0.82 23.15
N GLN A 1021 -5.56 1.32 22.48
CA GLN A 1021 -5.46 1.40 21.03
C GLN A 1021 -4.66 0.23 20.39
N GLY A 1022 -4.25 -0.77 21.19
CA GLY A 1022 -3.48 -1.92 20.70
C GLY A 1022 -2.05 -1.58 20.27
N VAL A 1023 -1.46 -0.51 20.82
CA VAL A 1023 -0.09 -0.06 20.55
C VAL A 1023 0.72 0.13 21.83
N GLU A 1024 2.02 0.27 21.69
CA GLU A 1024 2.94 0.64 22.78
C GLU A 1024 3.19 2.16 22.77
N PRO A 1025 3.64 2.76 23.89
CA PRO A 1025 4.09 4.15 23.91
C PRO A 1025 5.19 4.43 22.88
N ASN A 1026 5.17 5.62 22.28
CA ASN A 1026 5.93 5.91 21.06
C ASN A 1026 6.65 7.27 21.04
N GLY A 1027 6.48 8.13 22.04
CA GLY A 1027 7.17 9.42 22.05
C GLY A 1027 7.13 10.18 23.37
N PHE A 1028 7.51 11.45 23.31
CA PHE A 1028 7.51 12.36 24.46
C PHE A 1028 6.52 13.50 24.22
N SER A 1029 5.72 13.80 25.24
CA SER A 1029 4.70 14.84 25.18
C SER A 1029 4.91 15.95 26.22
N PHE A 1030 4.34 17.13 25.97
CA PHE A 1030 4.19 18.18 26.96
C PHE A 1030 2.84 18.88 26.89
N GLU A 1031 2.50 19.51 28.01
CA GLU A 1031 1.37 20.42 28.20
C GLU A 1031 1.90 21.84 28.45
N GLY A 1032 1.01 22.83 28.47
CA GLY A 1032 1.40 24.24 28.40
C GLY A 1032 1.76 24.68 26.97
N ALA A 1033 1.97 25.99 26.77
CA ALA A 1033 2.32 26.58 25.47
C ALA A 1033 3.48 27.57 25.65
N ASP A 1034 4.48 27.11 26.41
CA ASP A 1034 5.55 27.91 26.96
C ASP A 1034 6.88 27.13 27.00
N ALA A 1035 7.96 27.83 27.35
CA ALA A 1035 9.32 27.30 27.43
C ALA A 1035 9.46 26.11 28.41
N SER A 1036 8.69 26.10 29.50
CA SER A 1036 8.80 25.08 30.56
C SER A 1036 8.24 23.74 30.11
N GLY A 1037 7.15 23.74 29.34
CA GLY A 1037 6.60 22.54 28.70
C GLY A 1037 7.58 21.94 27.68
N VAL A 1038 8.16 22.78 26.82
CA VAL A 1038 9.19 22.38 25.86
C VAL A 1038 10.40 21.77 26.56
N ASP A 1039 10.90 22.44 27.61
CA ASP A 1039 11.98 21.94 28.45
C ASP A 1039 11.64 20.60 29.09
N TYR A 1040 10.43 20.42 29.63
CA TYR A 1040 10.01 19.16 30.25
C TYR A 1040 10.13 17.97 29.28
N ALA A 1041 9.57 18.07 28.07
CA ALA A 1041 9.63 16.97 27.11
C ALA A 1041 11.04 16.76 26.53
N LEU A 1042 11.72 17.83 26.08
CA LEU A 1042 13.08 17.71 25.54
C LEU A 1042 14.09 17.22 26.57
N ASN A 1043 13.94 17.59 27.85
CA ASN A 1043 14.85 17.13 28.89
C ASN A 1043 14.71 15.63 29.15
N ARG A 1044 13.49 15.08 29.18
CA ARG A 1044 13.24 13.63 29.29
C ARG A 1044 13.77 12.90 28.06
N ALA A 1045 13.41 13.38 26.87
CA ALA A 1045 13.83 12.82 25.58
C ALA A 1045 15.36 12.69 25.47
N ILE A 1046 16.09 13.81 25.67
CA ILE A 1046 17.55 13.83 25.54
C ILE A 1046 18.23 13.04 26.66
N SER A 1047 17.68 12.99 27.88
CA SER A 1047 18.22 12.09 28.92
C SER A 1047 18.02 10.62 28.56
N ALA A 1048 16.84 10.20 28.11
CA ALA A 1048 16.63 8.81 27.72
C ALA A 1048 17.56 8.35 26.57
N TRP A 1049 18.01 9.27 25.72
CA TRP A 1049 19.05 9.02 24.70
C TRP A 1049 20.43 8.74 25.30
N TYR A 1050 20.88 9.58 26.24
CA TYR A 1050 22.20 9.44 26.88
C TYR A 1050 22.23 8.30 27.91
N ASP A 1051 21.21 8.25 28.76
CA ASP A 1051 21.13 7.45 29.98
C ASP A 1051 20.51 6.06 29.73
N GLY A 1052 19.85 5.86 28.58
CA GLY A 1052 19.03 4.68 28.27
C GLY A 1052 19.11 4.21 26.80
N ARG A 1053 20.27 4.32 26.16
CA ARG A 1053 20.47 4.13 24.70
C ARG A 1053 19.89 2.83 24.13
N ASP A 1054 19.97 1.70 24.84
CA ASP A 1054 19.41 0.41 24.37
C ASP A 1054 17.87 0.39 24.37
N TRP A 1055 17.26 1.00 25.39
CA TRP A 1055 15.81 1.23 25.42
C TRP A 1055 15.39 2.22 24.33
N PHE A 1056 16.17 3.28 24.10
CA PHE A 1056 15.91 4.25 23.03
C PHE A 1056 15.98 3.59 21.64
N ASN A 1057 16.99 2.76 21.38
CA ASN A 1057 17.10 2.00 20.14
C ASN A 1057 15.93 1.01 19.97
N SER A 1058 15.46 0.41 21.08
CA SER A 1058 14.26 -0.43 21.09
C SER A 1058 12.99 0.38 20.79
N LEU A 1059 12.87 1.61 21.29
CA LEU A 1059 11.78 2.53 20.95
C LEU A 1059 11.80 2.89 19.46
N CYS A 1060 12.97 3.20 18.88
CA CYS A 1060 13.12 3.44 17.44
C CYS A 1060 12.61 2.27 16.59
N LYS A 1061 12.82 1.02 17.04
CA LYS A 1061 12.24 -0.17 16.42
C LYS A 1061 10.70 -0.21 16.60
N THR A 1062 10.22 -0.05 17.83
CA THR A 1062 8.79 -0.06 18.17
C THR A 1062 7.97 0.92 17.33
N VAL A 1063 8.45 2.16 17.13
CA VAL A 1063 7.68 3.17 16.38
C VAL A 1063 7.58 2.89 14.88
N MET A 1064 8.56 2.16 14.29
CA MET A 1064 8.50 1.71 12.90
C MET A 1064 7.54 0.53 12.69
N GLU A 1065 7.23 -0.23 13.75
CA GLU A 1065 6.31 -1.38 13.72
C GLU A 1065 4.86 -1.01 14.03
N GLN A 1066 4.58 0.26 14.29
CA GLN A 1066 3.24 0.80 14.42
C GLN A 1066 2.71 1.20 13.04
N ASP A 1067 1.54 0.68 12.67
CA ASP A 1067 0.90 1.05 11.42
C ASP A 1067 0.19 2.40 11.57
N TRP A 1068 0.77 3.40 10.90
CA TRP A 1068 0.24 4.76 10.78
C TRP A 1068 -0.24 5.06 9.34
N SER A 1069 -0.44 4.03 8.53
CA SER A 1069 -0.95 4.15 7.16
C SER A 1069 -2.47 4.36 7.12
N TRP A 1070 -3.01 4.47 5.90
CA TRP A 1070 -4.46 4.57 5.67
C TRP A 1070 -5.23 3.25 5.90
N ASN A 1071 -4.58 2.13 6.22
CA ASN A 1071 -5.22 0.83 6.45
C ASN A 1071 -6.42 0.86 7.42
N LYS A 1072 -6.33 1.63 8.52
CA LYS A 1072 -7.45 1.85 9.45
C LYS A 1072 -8.30 3.09 9.09
N PRO A 1073 -7.71 4.29 8.87
CA PRO A 1073 -8.45 5.50 8.49
C PRO A 1073 -9.40 5.34 7.30
N ALA A 1074 -9.01 4.60 6.25
CA ALA A 1074 -9.85 4.40 5.08
C ALA A 1074 -11.13 3.59 5.41
N LEU A 1075 -11.06 2.65 6.37
CA LEU A 1075 -12.23 1.91 6.85
C LEU A 1075 -13.19 2.85 7.61
N ASP A 1076 -12.70 3.67 8.54
CA ASP A 1076 -13.55 4.65 9.25
C ASP A 1076 -14.15 5.70 8.28
N TYR A 1077 -13.45 6.05 7.19
CA TYR A 1077 -14.02 6.86 6.09
C TYR A 1077 -15.08 6.13 5.27
N MET A 1078 -14.90 4.84 4.96
CA MET A 1078 -15.94 4.03 4.31
C MET A 1078 -17.19 3.96 5.18
N GLU A 1079 -17.06 3.70 6.48
CA GLU A 1079 -18.20 3.72 7.41
C GLU A 1079 -18.92 5.09 7.41
N LEU A 1080 -18.18 6.20 7.27
CA LEU A 1080 -18.77 7.54 7.12
C LEU A 1080 -19.53 7.69 5.79
N TYR A 1081 -19.03 7.13 4.70
CA TYR A 1081 -19.71 7.13 3.39
C TYR A 1081 -20.98 6.26 3.39
N HIS A 1082 -20.95 5.07 4.01
CA HIS A 1082 -22.15 4.24 4.18
C HIS A 1082 -23.16 4.94 5.10
N SER A 1083 -22.71 5.51 6.22
CA SER A 1083 -23.55 6.29 7.15
C SER A 1083 -24.12 7.58 6.53
N ALA A 1084 -23.50 8.14 5.49
CA ALA A 1084 -24.06 9.27 4.72
C ALA A 1084 -25.13 8.85 3.69
N ARG A 1085 -25.21 7.55 3.34
CA ARG A 1085 -26.20 6.98 2.39
C ARG A 1085 -27.42 6.35 3.08
N LYS A 1086 -27.34 6.10 4.39
CA LYS A 1086 -28.48 5.76 5.27
C LYS A 1086 -29.48 6.93 5.33
#